data_AF-A0A420CDP5-F1
#
_entry.id   AF-A0A420CDP5-F1
#
_cell.length_a   1.000
_cell.length_b   1.000
_cell.length_c   1.000
_cell.angle_alpha   90.00
_cell.angle_beta   90.00
_cell.angle_gamma   90.00
#
_symmetry.space_group_name_H-M   'P 1'
#
loop_
_entity.id
_entity.type
_entity.pdbx_description
1 polymer ?
#
loop_
_entity_poly.entity_id
_entity_poly.type
_entity_poly.pdbx_seq_one_letter_code
_entity_poly.pdbx_strand_id
1 'polypeptide(L)'
;MKIKQLFYLGIFIISVSSGKAQDFFTVISERSIKADPKNRTVQPEKSLTYTLDVAGMKSYFNSVPELKDSDRKENAPIIVLPMPDGTKAKFRIWKSSVMAPELASKFPQIVTFTGQGIDDRYATLKLDFTELGFHAQIKSIVAGDSYIDPYAKQDVSNYIIYKKSDLIDKNPRTCGLKDDQDAPLEKKSQQKTVAPSVGTQIRVFRFAVACTHQYAIAATGSATPTVAQTLSAIVTSVNRVNGVYEQEVASRLVLVGTETNVIFTSAATDPFTGNDSAGTLINESQTQIDLLIGNANYDIGHTFSTGGGGLAGLGVICNNSNKGRGITGSPNPVGDPYDIDYVAHEVGHQFGGPHTFNATTGSCGGGNRSATNAVEPGSGITIMAYAGICGSTNNLAPNSIPTFHTKSYQSITTKVQSTTCQVTLPSNNFAPTVNAGGDYTIPKGTPFRLEGSATDLDNNPLTYSWEQNDVGPAGDWNAPTLNAPLFRSYVPVTVPYRYFPKLTDVINGTVSKGEVRPSYARTMEFRLTVRDNNAGCAGVANDDAIITVDGNSGPFNVTAPTTAVNWAGNSTQTVTWDVANTTAFPVNAATVNIYLSTDGGLTYPTLILASTPNDGSETVTIPNVNTTQARIMVAAETNVFYNINPINFTITQTLGVNETSANKDVFVVYPNPSKGLLNVKFTNSNEVYDITVYDVSGKLVFTQANNKLNHDKTGSFDLSHLVQGDYLVKVKSKNLEKTIKWIKE
;
A
#
# COMPACT_ATOMS: atom_id res chain seq x y z
N MET A 1 4.17 -80.58 13.31
CA MET A 1 4.96 -79.95 12.23
C MET A 1 4.72 -78.44 12.31
N LYS A 2 5.78 -77.65 12.51
CA LYS A 2 5.72 -76.22 12.87
C LYS A 2 5.38 -75.35 11.66
N ILE A 3 4.34 -74.52 11.73
CA ILE A 3 4.12 -73.42 10.78
C ILE A 3 4.55 -72.13 11.50
N LYS A 4 5.64 -71.52 11.02
CA LYS A 4 6.16 -70.24 11.51
C LYS A 4 5.31 -69.11 10.90
N GLN A 5 4.69 -68.30 11.75
CA GLN A 5 4.18 -66.98 11.39
C GLN A 5 5.36 -66.01 11.30
N LEU A 6 5.60 -65.42 10.11
CA LEU A 6 6.47 -64.25 9.96
C LEU A 6 5.59 -62.99 10.13
N PHE A 7 5.83 -62.25 11.21
CA PHE A 7 5.41 -60.86 11.36
C PHE A 7 6.36 -59.98 10.55
N TYR A 8 5.86 -59.35 9.47
CA TYR A 8 6.55 -58.21 8.84
C TYR A 8 6.21 -56.95 9.64
N LEU A 9 7.16 -56.51 10.46
CA LEU A 9 7.14 -55.22 11.12
C LEU A 9 7.55 -54.16 10.08
N GLY A 10 6.58 -53.57 9.38
CA GLY A 10 6.81 -52.40 8.54
C GLY A 10 7.08 -51.18 9.42
N ILE A 11 8.35 -50.75 9.48
CA ILE A 11 8.72 -49.48 10.10
C ILE A 11 8.24 -48.37 9.16
N PHE A 12 7.09 -47.78 9.49
CA PHE A 12 6.62 -46.54 8.89
C PHE A 12 7.48 -45.41 9.47
N ILE A 13 8.54 -45.02 8.75
CA ILE A 13 9.31 -43.82 9.08
C ILE A 13 8.45 -42.62 8.69
N ILE A 14 7.63 -42.14 9.62
CA ILE A 14 7.01 -40.82 9.53
C ILE A 14 8.14 -39.82 9.74
N SER A 15 8.70 -39.35 8.64
CA SER A 15 9.64 -38.23 8.63
C SER A 15 8.86 -36.96 8.95
N VAL A 16 8.70 -36.63 10.23
CA VAL A 16 8.23 -35.30 10.63
C VAL A 16 9.38 -34.34 10.39
N SER A 17 9.46 -33.77 9.18
CA SER A 17 10.36 -32.64 8.93
C SER A 17 9.81 -31.43 9.66
N SER A 18 10.30 -31.18 10.88
CA SER A 18 10.18 -29.87 11.50
C SER A 18 10.79 -28.85 10.55
N GLY A 19 9.94 -28.05 9.88
CA GLY A 19 10.30 -27.16 8.78
C GLY A 19 11.29 -26.08 9.22
N LYS A 20 12.58 -26.33 9.02
CA LYS A 20 13.58 -25.25 9.00
C LYS A 20 13.35 -24.47 7.70
N ALA A 21 13.11 -23.16 7.83
CA ALA A 21 13.02 -22.26 6.69
C ALA A 21 14.31 -22.39 5.85
N GLN A 22 14.17 -22.64 4.55
CA GLN A 22 15.30 -22.86 3.66
C GLN A 22 15.70 -21.57 2.95
N ASP A 23 16.99 -21.28 2.94
CA ASP A 23 17.59 -20.06 2.41
C ASP A 23 18.68 -20.45 1.41
N PHE A 24 18.49 -20.05 0.15
CA PHE A 24 19.32 -20.48 -0.97
C PHE A 24 20.10 -19.33 -1.61
N PHE A 25 19.93 -18.10 -1.11
CA PHE A 25 20.48 -16.90 -1.71
C PHE A 25 21.66 -16.36 -0.90
N THR A 26 22.79 -16.15 -1.58
CA THR A 26 23.99 -15.54 -1.01
C THR A 26 24.28 -14.21 -1.70
N VAL A 27 24.49 -13.14 -0.93
CA VAL A 27 24.80 -11.81 -1.45
C VAL A 27 26.11 -11.86 -2.23
N ILE A 28 26.16 -11.22 -3.40
CA ILE A 28 27.39 -11.04 -4.20
C ILE A 28 27.55 -9.58 -4.62
N SER A 29 28.74 -9.23 -5.12
CA SER A 29 28.97 -7.92 -5.74
C SER A 29 28.56 -7.95 -7.20
N GLU A 30 27.80 -6.97 -7.69
CA GLU A 30 27.45 -6.86 -9.13
C GLU A 30 28.71 -6.89 -10.03
N ARG A 31 29.84 -6.33 -9.55
CA ARG A 31 31.13 -6.34 -10.27
C ARG A 31 31.70 -7.75 -10.52
N SER A 32 31.23 -8.74 -9.77
CA SER A 32 31.65 -10.14 -9.95
C SER A 32 30.86 -10.86 -11.04
N ILE A 33 29.73 -10.31 -11.49
CA ILE A 33 28.86 -10.90 -12.51
C ILE A 33 29.38 -10.51 -13.89
N LYS A 34 29.63 -11.51 -14.74
CA LYS A 34 30.04 -11.32 -16.14
C LYS A 34 28.84 -11.56 -17.05
N ALA A 35 28.15 -10.49 -17.43
CA ALA A 35 27.04 -10.55 -18.39
C ALA A 35 27.16 -9.43 -19.44
N ASP A 36 26.73 -9.70 -20.68
CA ASP A 36 26.58 -8.67 -21.70
C ASP A 36 25.45 -7.71 -21.27
N PRO A 37 25.68 -6.38 -21.18
CA PRO A 37 24.65 -5.40 -20.87
C PRO A 37 23.41 -5.50 -21.76
N LYS A 38 23.54 -5.94 -23.02
CA LYS A 38 22.42 -6.14 -23.96
C LYS A 38 21.48 -7.28 -23.57
N ASN A 39 21.98 -8.22 -22.77
CA ASN A 39 21.22 -9.37 -22.29
C ASN A 39 20.55 -9.11 -20.95
N ARG A 40 20.72 -7.92 -20.34
CA ARG A 40 19.96 -7.54 -19.15
C ARG A 40 18.51 -7.25 -19.54
N THR A 41 17.58 -8.05 -19.03
CA THR A 41 16.12 -7.91 -19.27
C THR A 41 15.53 -6.71 -18.54
N VAL A 42 16.06 -6.41 -17.36
CA VAL A 42 15.60 -5.31 -16.48
C VAL A 42 16.79 -4.51 -15.94
N GLN A 43 16.60 -3.20 -15.83
CA GLN A 43 17.61 -2.25 -15.35
C GLN A 43 16.97 -1.28 -14.34
N PRO A 44 16.69 -1.75 -13.11
CA PRO A 44 16.15 -0.89 -12.06
C PRO A 44 17.19 0.12 -11.57
N GLU A 45 16.74 1.29 -11.10
CA GLU A 45 17.60 2.32 -10.51
C GLU A 45 18.27 1.87 -9.21
N LYS A 46 17.58 1.01 -8.45
CA LYS A 46 18.07 0.41 -7.21
C LYS A 46 17.82 -1.09 -7.25
N SER A 47 18.84 -1.86 -6.86
CA SER A 47 18.74 -3.32 -6.77
C SER A 47 19.84 -3.91 -5.90
N LEU A 48 19.65 -5.17 -5.53
CA LEU A 48 20.66 -6.02 -4.91
C LEU A 48 20.95 -7.23 -5.79
N THR A 49 22.17 -7.76 -5.69
CA THR A 49 22.63 -8.91 -6.47
C THR A 49 22.98 -10.09 -5.58
N TYR A 50 22.53 -11.28 -5.99
CA TYR A 50 22.70 -12.52 -5.25
C TYR A 50 23.08 -13.67 -6.19
N THR A 51 23.71 -14.71 -5.64
CA THR A 51 23.84 -16.01 -6.29
C THR A 51 22.91 -17.02 -5.62
N LEU A 52 22.43 -17.99 -6.40
CA LEU A 52 21.49 -19.02 -5.96
C LEU A 52 22.18 -20.38 -5.86
N ASP A 53 21.93 -21.11 -4.76
CA ASP A 53 22.16 -22.55 -4.70
C ASP A 53 21.09 -23.29 -5.52
N VAL A 54 21.38 -23.41 -6.83
CA VAL A 54 20.48 -24.03 -7.81
C VAL A 54 20.16 -25.49 -7.46
N ALA A 55 21.16 -26.25 -6.97
CA ALA A 55 20.98 -27.66 -6.66
C ALA A 55 20.11 -27.84 -5.41
N GLY A 56 20.38 -27.07 -4.36
CA GLY A 56 19.57 -27.04 -3.14
C GLY A 56 18.13 -26.63 -3.41
N MET A 57 17.93 -25.54 -4.18
CA MET A 57 16.60 -25.04 -4.53
C MET A 57 15.79 -26.07 -5.32
N LYS A 58 16.39 -26.72 -6.34
CA LYS A 58 15.74 -27.80 -7.10
C LYS A 58 15.32 -28.96 -6.21
N SER A 59 16.22 -29.41 -5.31
CA SER A 59 15.91 -30.50 -4.37
C SER A 59 14.75 -30.12 -3.45
N TYR A 60 14.71 -28.88 -2.98
CA TYR A 60 13.64 -28.38 -2.13
C TYR A 60 12.30 -28.33 -2.87
N PHE A 61 12.26 -27.76 -4.08
CA PHE A 61 11.03 -27.70 -4.89
C PHE A 61 10.46 -29.05 -5.28
N ASN A 62 11.30 -30.06 -5.47
CA ASN A 62 10.84 -31.43 -5.65
C ASN A 62 10.12 -31.99 -4.42
N SER A 63 10.47 -31.52 -3.22
CA SER A 63 9.85 -31.93 -1.95
C SER A 63 8.56 -31.17 -1.61
N VAL A 64 8.29 -30.02 -2.25
CA VAL A 64 7.10 -29.21 -1.98
C VAL A 64 5.85 -29.94 -2.48
N PRO A 65 4.81 -30.11 -1.62
CA PRO A 65 3.59 -30.80 -2.00
C PRO A 65 2.75 -29.94 -2.94
N GLU A 66 1.91 -30.61 -3.71
CA GLU A 66 0.79 -29.99 -4.41
C GLU A 66 -0.40 -29.88 -3.45
N LEU A 67 -0.98 -28.69 -3.36
CA LEU A 67 -2.15 -28.40 -2.52
C LEU A 67 -3.26 -27.83 -3.41
N LYS A 68 -4.48 -28.31 -3.21
CA LYS A 68 -5.69 -27.80 -3.86
C LYS A 68 -6.09 -26.45 -3.26
N ASP A 69 -6.93 -25.71 -3.97
CA ASP A 69 -7.43 -24.41 -3.49
C ASP A 69 -8.24 -24.52 -2.19
N SER A 70 -8.88 -25.67 -1.96
CA SER A 70 -9.61 -26.01 -0.73
C SER A 70 -8.75 -26.66 0.36
N ASP A 71 -7.45 -26.84 0.17
CA ASP A 71 -6.59 -27.47 1.18
C ASP A 71 -6.11 -26.45 2.22
N ARG A 72 -5.80 -26.95 3.42
CA ARG A 72 -5.27 -26.13 4.51
C ARG A 72 -3.80 -25.80 4.28
N LYS A 73 -3.50 -24.51 4.13
CA LYS A 73 -2.16 -24.01 3.75
C LYS A 73 -1.27 -23.69 4.95
N GLU A 74 -1.76 -23.76 6.19
CA GLU A 74 -0.96 -23.41 7.39
C GLU A 74 0.26 -24.31 7.64
N ASN A 75 0.27 -25.52 7.08
CA ASN A 75 1.36 -26.49 7.21
C ASN A 75 2.24 -26.60 5.95
N ALA A 76 2.03 -25.72 4.96
CA ALA A 76 2.82 -25.71 3.74
C ALA A 76 4.31 -25.37 4.04
N PRO A 77 5.26 -25.95 3.29
CA PRO A 77 6.70 -25.68 3.48
C PRO A 77 7.06 -24.20 3.39
N ILE A 78 8.14 -23.82 4.09
CA ILE A 78 8.58 -22.42 4.22
C ILE A 78 9.85 -22.17 3.41
N ILE A 79 9.78 -21.18 2.52
CA ILE A 79 10.95 -20.61 1.82
C ILE A 79 11.32 -19.24 2.38
N VAL A 80 12.61 -18.93 2.40
CA VAL A 80 13.15 -17.60 2.71
C VAL A 80 13.61 -16.94 1.42
N LEU A 81 13.13 -15.72 1.16
CA LEU A 81 13.52 -14.94 0.00
C LEU A 81 14.19 -13.63 0.42
N PRO A 82 15.23 -13.18 -0.30
CA PRO A 82 15.82 -11.86 -0.10
C PRO A 82 14.86 -10.76 -0.56
N MET A 83 14.86 -9.63 0.14
CA MET A 83 14.05 -8.45 -0.17
C MET A 83 14.93 -7.29 -0.69
N PRO A 84 14.36 -6.32 -1.44
CA PRO A 84 15.14 -5.21 -2.02
C PRO A 84 15.83 -4.29 -1.00
N ASP A 85 15.43 -4.31 0.26
CA ASP A 85 16.05 -3.55 1.36
C ASP A 85 17.20 -4.31 2.04
N GLY A 86 17.54 -5.51 1.57
CA GLY A 86 18.58 -6.37 2.13
C GLY A 86 18.11 -7.27 3.26
N THR A 87 16.85 -7.16 3.67
CA THR A 87 16.24 -8.10 4.63
C THR A 87 15.84 -9.41 3.94
N LYS A 88 15.28 -10.34 4.72
CA LYS A 88 14.75 -11.61 4.22
C LYS A 88 13.32 -11.78 4.73
N ALA A 89 12.44 -12.31 3.87
CA ALA A 89 11.04 -12.57 4.18
C ALA A 89 10.71 -14.05 4.02
N LYS A 90 9.86 -14.57 4.91
CA LYS A 90 9.40 -15.97 4.89
C LYS A 90 8.04 -16.11 4.24
N PHE A 91 7.89 -17.14 3.43
CA PHE A 91 6.65 -17.48 2.76
C PHE A 91 6.32 -18.95 2.93
N ARG A 92 5.05 -19.27 3.18
CA ARG A 92 4.52 -20.62 2.99
C ARG A 92 4.23 -20.82 1.51
N ILE A 93 4.70 -21.91 0.90
CA ILE A 93 4.56 -22.16 -0.53
C ILE A 93 3.98 -23.55 -0.83
N TRP A 94 3.24 -23.64 -1.92
CA TRP A 94 2.71 -24.89 -2.48
C TRP A 94 2.75 -24.84 -3.99
N LYS A 95 2.79 -26.00 -4.64
CA LYS A 95 2.76 -26.06 -6.12
C LYS A 95 1.44 -25.48 -6.62
N SER A 96 1.54 -24.64 -7.65
CA SER A 96 0.39 -24.12 -8.39
C SER A 96 0.43 -24.67 -9.81
N SER A 97 -0.72 -24.87 -10.45
CA SER A 97 -0.78 -25.31 -11.83
C SER A 97 -0.95 -24.10 -12.75
N VAL A 98 0.09 -23.78 -13.53
CA VAL A 98 0.03 -22.86 -14.68
C VAL A 98 -0.04 -23.64 -16.00
N MET A 99 0.31 -24.92 -15.99
CA MET A 99 0.22 -25.83 -17.12
C MET A 99 -0.77 -26.95 -16.82
N ALA A 100 -1.58 -27.34 -17.80
CA ALA A 100 -2.41 -28.54 -17.71
C ALA A 100 -1.55 -29.77 -17.36
N PRO A 101 -2.08 -30.76 -16.62
CA PRO A 101 -1.30 -31.90 -16.13
C PRO A 101 -0.49 -32.63 -17.21
N GLU A 102 -1.07 -32.82 -18.39
CA GLU A 102 -0.42 -33.47 -19.53
C GLU A 102 0.73 -32.63 -20.12
N LEU A 103 0.66 -31.30 -20.10
CA LEU A 103 1.77 -30.43 -20.51
C LEU A 103 2.87 -30.44 -19.46
N ALA A 104 2.52 -30.31 -18.18
CA ALA A 104 3.46 -30.36 -17.07
C ALA A 104 4.25 -31.69 -17.03
N SER A 105 3.60 -32.81 -17.37
CA SER A 105 4.25 -34.13 -17.46
C SER A 105 5.31 -34.23 -18.56
N LYS A 106 5.16 -33.45 -19.64
CA LYS A 106 6.14 -33.38 -20.75
C LYS A 106 7.32 -32.47 -20.41
N PHE A 107 7.12 -31.48 -19.55
CA PHE A 107 8.12 -30.50 -19.13
C PHE A 107 8.28 -30.45 -17.60
N PRO A 108 8.68 -31.57 -16.95
CA PRO A 108 8.76 -31.66 -15.49
C PRO A 108 9.81 -30.72 -14.87
N GLN A 109 10.72 -30.18 -15.68
CA GLN A 109 11.71 -29.18 -15.28
C GLN A 109 11.15 -27.76 -15.09
N ILE A 110 9.90 -27.51 -15.54
CA ILE A 110 9.21 -26.23 -15.39
C ILE A 110 8.18 -26.37 -14.28
N VAL A 111 8.40 -25.67 -13.16
CA VAL A 111 7.52 -25.74 -11.98
C VAL A 111 7.13 -24.35 -11.51
N THR A 112 5.89 -24.21 -11.04
CA THR A 112 5.36 -22.95 -10.51
C THR A 112 4.73 -23.14 -9.12
N PHE A 113 4.75 -22.07 -8.33
CA PHE A 113 4.29 -22.07 -6.96
C PHE A 113 3.53 -20.79 -6.63
N THR A 114 2.56 -20.93 -5.73
CA THR A 114 1.91 -19.81 -5.04
C THR A 114 2.37 -19.81 -3.58
N GLY A 115 2.42 -18.64 -2.95
CA GLY A 115 2.68 -18.54 -1.53
C GLY A 115 2.02 -17.38 -0.81
N GLN A 116 1.95 -17.49 0.51
CA GLN A 116 1.48 -16.46 1.44
C GLN A 116 2.64 -16.07 2.38
N GLY A 117 2.80 -14.76 2.61
CA GLY A 117 3.77 -14.24 3.55
C GLY A 117 3.46 -14.62 5.01
N ILE A 118 4.52 -14.87 5.77
CA ILE A 118 4.46 -15.19 7.20
C ILE A 118 4.74 -13.93 8.03
N ASP A 119 5.85 -13.26 7.71
CA ASP A 119 6.29 -12.05 8.42
C ASP A 119 5.43 -10.84 8.02
N ASP A 120 5.05 -10.77 6.74
CA ASP A 120 4.04 -9.86 6.20
C ASP A 120 2.83 -10.68 5.73
N ARG A 121 1.74 -10.66 6.50
CA ARG A 121 0.53 -11.41 6.15
C ARG A 121 -0.18 -10.85 4.92
N TYR A 122 0.06 -9.60 4.52
CA TYR A 122 -0.50 -9.01 3.31
C TYR A 122 0.21 -9.48 2.04
N ALA A 123 1.39 -10.09 2.18
CA ALA A 123 2.21 -10.44 1.04
C ALA A 123 1.74 -11.74 0.37
N THR A 124 1.65 -11.70 -0.96
CA THR A 124 1.41 -12.89 -1.80
C THR A 124 2.59 -13.11 -2.75
N LEU A 125 2.82 -14.36 -3.10
CA LEU A 125 3.98 -14.80 -3.87
C LEU A 125 3.56 -15.63 -5.06
N LYS A 126 4.09 -15.30 -6.24
CA LYS A 126 4.18 -16.19 -7.40
C LYS A 126 5.63 -16.49 -7.69
N LEU A 127 5.96 -17.77 -7.84
CA LEU A 127 7.32 -18.24 -8.03
C LEU A 127 7.35 -19.26 -9.15
N ASP A 128 8.41 -19.25 -9.94
CA ASP A 128 8.67 -20.29 -10.93
C ASP A 128 10.15 -20.65 -10.99
N PHE A 129 10.42 -21.90 -11.37
CA PHE A 129 11.74 -22.41 -11.67
C PHE A 129 11.67 -23.13 -13.02
N THR A 130 12.39 -22.62 -14.01
CA THR A 130 12.26 -23.03 -15.42
C THR A 130 13.65 -23.25 -16.07
N GLU A 131 13.71 -23.50 -17.38
CA GLU A 131 15.00 -23.55 -18.09
C GLU A 131 15.71 -22.19 -18.14
N LEU A 132 14.97 -21.10 -17.89
CA LEU A 132 15.49 -19.73 -17.85
C LEU A 132 15.83 -19.27 -16.41
N GLY A 133 15.72 -20.17 -15.42
CA GLY A 133 16.10 -19.91 -14.04
C GLY A 133 14.90 -19.71 -13.11
N PHE A 134 15.20 -19.16 -11.93
CA PHE A 134 14.24 -18.83 -10.89
C PHE A 134 13.63 -17.42 -11.09
N HIS A 135 12.32 -17.29 -10.97
CA HIS A 135 11.67 -15.98 -10.90
C HIS A 135 10.73 -15.92 -9.70
N ALA A 136 10.60 -14.73 -9.10
CA ALA A 136 9.60 -14.47 -8.09
C ALA A 136 8.96 -13.09 -8.27
N GLN A 137 7.63 -13.05 -8.11
CA GLN A 137 6.84 -11.84 -7.91
C GLN A 137 6.29 -11.85 -6.49
N ILE A 138 6.68 -10.85 -5.71
CA ILE A 138 6.19 -10.64 -4.35
C ILE A 138 5.32 -9.38 -4.38
N LYS A 139 4.01 -9.55 -4.17
CA LYS A 139 3.08 -8.43 -4.01
C LYS A 139 2.91 -8.15 -2.53
N SER A 140 3.18 -6.93 -2.09
CA SER A 140 3.09 -6.56 -0.66
C SER A 140 2.79 -5.08 -0.52
N ILE A 141 1.79 -4.74 0.29
CA ILE A 141 1.52 -3.35 0.61
C ILE A 141 2.50 -2.77 1.64
N VAL A 142 3.09 -3.61 2.48
CA VAL A 142 4.01 -3.17 3.55
C VAL A 142 5.40 -2.91 2.98
N ALA A 143 5.94 -3.86 2.20
CA ALA A 143 7.28 -3.78 1.63
C ALA A 143 7.31 -3.11 0.24
N GLY A 144 6.17 -3.08 -0.45
CA GLY A 144 6.06 -2.71 -1.86
C GLY A 144 6.31 -3.90 -2.79
N ASP A 145 5.69 -3.87 -3.97
CA ASP A 145 5.83 -4.93 -4.95
C ASP A 145 7.29 -5.08 -5.41
N SER A 146 7.77 -6.32 -5.38
CA SER A 146 9.17 -6.66 -5.55
C SER A 146 9.34 -7.88 -6.44
N TYR A 147 10.47 -7.94 -7.14
CA TYR A 147 10.78 -8.99 -8.09
C TYR A 147 12.17 -9.57 -7.83
N ILE A 148 12.31 -10.87 -8.13
CA ILE A 148 13.58 -11.57 -8.18
C ILE A 148 13.67 -12.20 -9.55
N ASP A 149 14.64 -11.76 -10.34
CA ASP A 149 14.83 -12.22 -11.71
C ASP A 149 16.30 -12.61 -11.97
N PRO A 150 16.56 -13.49 -12.95
CA PRO A 150 17.88 -13.66 -13.54
C PRO A 150 18.54 -12.32 -13.85
N TYR A 151 19.82 -12.19 -13.51
CA TYR A 151 20.55 -10.94 -13.74
C TYR A 151 20.64 -10.59 -15.24
N ALA A 152 20.72 -11.60 -16.11
CA ALA A 152 20.70 -11.48 -17.56
C ALA A 152 20.05 -12.71 -18.21
N LYS A 153 19.63 -12.60 -19.48
CA LYS A 153 19.14 -13.75 -20.26
C LYS A 153 20.17 -14.88 -20.23
N GLN A 154 19.68 -16.11 -20.04
CA GLN A 154 20.48 -17.34 -19.90
C GLN A 154 21.36 -17.43 -18.64
N ASP A 155 21.34 -16.44 -17.75
CA ASP A 155 22.01 -16.54 -16.44
C ASP A 155 21.09 -17.22 -15.42
N VAL A 156 21.37 -18.48 -15.09
CA VAL A 156 20.58 -19.25 -14.12
C VAL A 156 21.22 -19.30 -12.73
N SER A 157 22.29 -18.53 -12.49
CA SER A 157 23.06 -18.58 -11.23
C SER A 157 23.06 -17.26 -10.48
N ASN A 158 23.00 -16.12 -11.18
CA ASN A 158 22.99 -14.80 -10.56
C ASN A 158 21.63 -14.11 -10.74
N TYR A 159 21.21 -13.43 -9.69
CA TYR A 159 19.88 -12.85 -9.57
C TYR A 159 19.94 -11.40 -9.15
N ILE A 160 18.96 -10.63 -9.63
CA ILE A 160 18.72 -9.24 -9.28
C ILE A 160 17.40 -9.15 -8.52
N ILE A 161 17.42 -8.48 -7.36
CA ILE A 161 16.24 -8.19 -6.54
C ILE A 161 15.99 -6.69 -6.53
N TYR A 162 14.76 -6.27 -6.83
CA TYR A 162 14.40 -4.86 -6.96
C TYR A 162 12.92 -4.61 -6.69
N LYS A 163 12.56 -3.36 -6.39
CA LYS A 163 11.15 -2.94 -6.30
C LYS A 163 10.62 -2.53 -7.66
N LYS A 164 9.33 -2.76 -7.91
CA LYS A 164 8.66 -2.27 -9.12
C LYS A 164 8.86 -0.77 -9.33
N SER A 165 8.81 0.01 -8.24
CA SER A 165 8.97 1.47 -8.28
C SER A 165 10.34 1.93 -8.80
N ASP A 166 11.36 1.08 -8.72
CA ASP A 166 12.71 1.40 -9.20
C ASP A 166 12.89 1.03 -10.68
N LEU A 167 11.90 0.40 -11.34
CA LEU A 167 11.93 0.14 -12.78
C LEU A 167 11.52 1.38 -13.58
N ILE A 168 12.41 1.84 -14.45
CA ILE A 168 12.10 2.83 -15.48
C ILE A 168 11.82 2.09 -16.78
N ASP A 169 10.57 2.10 -17.23
CA ASP A 169 10.24 1.72 -18.60
C ASP A 169 10.62 2.87 -19.54
N LYS A 170 11.52 2.59 -20.50
CA LYS A 170 12.05 3.58 -21.45
C LYS A 170 11.38 3.48 -22.82
N ASN A 171 10.49 2.52 -23.04
CA ASN A 171 9.89 2.28 -24.34
C ASN A 171 8.38 2.62 -24.31
N PRO A 172 7.92 3.62 -25.08
CA PRO A 172 6.51 4.00 -25.08
C PRO A 172 5.65 2.86 -25.64
N ARG A 173 4.72 2.37 -24.82
CA ARG A 173 3.71 1.36 -25.18
C ARG A 173 2.66 1.95 -26.12
N THR A 174 2.20 1.14 -27.08
CA THR A 174 1.07 1.45 -27.96
C THR A 174 0.02 0.35 -27.83
N CYS A 175 -1.04 0.62 -27.10
CA CYS A 175 -2.17 -0.30 -26.97
C CYS A 175 -3.37 0.23 -27.76
N GLY A 176 -4.22 -0.67 -28.23
CA GLY A 176 -5.50 -0.34 -28.84
C GLY A 176 -6.54 -1.39 -28.51
N LEU A 177 -7.82 -1.08 -28.78
CA LEU A 177 -8.94 -1.99 -28.54
C LEU A 177 -9.74 -2.20 -29.84
N LYS A 178 -10.21 -3.44 -30.09
CA LYS A 178 -11.24 -3.71 -31.11
C LYS A 178 -12.57 -3.99 -30.43
N ASP A 179 -13.49 -3.03 -30.54
CA ASP A 179 -14.90 -3.22 -30.17
C ASP A 179 -15.60 -4.06 -31.23
N ASP A 180 -15.92 -5.31 -30.91
CA ASP A 180 -16.70 -6.15 -31.81
C ASP A 180 -18.21 -6.06 -31.55
N GLN A 181 -18.69 -5.73 -30.34
CA GLN A 181 -20.08 -5.39 -30.02
C GLN A 181 -20.16 -4.63 -28.69
N ASP A 182 -21.07 -3.64 -28.62
CA ASP A 182 -21.38 -2.83 -27.43
C ASP A 182 -21.56 -3.69 -26.18
N ALA A 183 -20.68 -3.50 -25.18
CA ALA A 183 -20.94 -4.02 -23.84
C ALA A 183 -22.28 -3.45 -23.33
N PRO A 184 -23.17 -4.26 -22.75
CA PRO A 184 -24.48 -3.80 -22.32
C PRO A 184 -24.37 -2.62 -21.34
N LEU A 185 -25.08 -1.56 -21.68
CA LEU A 185 -25.23 -0.33 -20.90
C LEU A 185 -25.80 -0.65 -19.52
N GLU A 186 -25.05 -0.33 -18.46
CA GLU A 186 -25.63 -0.30 -17.12
C GLU A 186 -26.57 0.90 -16.99
N LYS A 187 -27.85 0.60 -16.70
CA LYS A 187 -28.81 1.60 -16.24
C LYS A 187 -28.40 1.99 -14.82
N LYS A 188 -28.03 3.25 -14.59
CA LYS A 188 -27.83 3.79 -13.23
C LYS A 188 -29.15 3.68 -12.45
N SER A 189 -29.20 2.75 -11.50
CA SER A 189 -30.19 2.73 -10.41
C SER A 189 -29.77 3.76 -9.37
N GLN A 190 -30.73 4.40 -8.69
CA GLN A 190 -30.46 5.30 -7.55
C GLN A 190 -30.11 4.53 -6.25
N GLN A 191 -30.00 3.19 -6.29
CA GLN A 191 -29.47 2.38 -5.19
C GLN A 191 -27.96 2.18 -5.33
N LYS A 192 -27.24 2.16 -4.20
CA LYS A 192 -25.81 1.76 -4.12
C LYS A 192 -25.58 0.50 -4.96
N THR A 193 -24.79 0.59 -6.01
CA THR A 193 -24.55 -0.54 -6.93
C THR A 193 -23.31 -1.30 -6.49
N VAL A 194 -23.48 -2.30 -5.63
CA VAL A 194 -22.38 -3.19 -5.26
C VAL A 194 -21.96 -4.01 -6.49
N ALA A 195 -20.71 -3.87 -6.94
CA ALA A 195 -20.16 -4.73 -7.99
C ALA A 195 -20.00 -6.16 -7.45
N PRO A 196 -20.10 -7.20 -8.29
CA PRO A 196 -20.13 -8.58 -7.80
C PRO A 196 -18.89 -8.92 -6.97
N SER A 197 -19.09 -9.46 -5.76
CA SER A 197 -17.99 -9.93 -4.92
C SER A 197 -17.40 -11.23 -5.47
N VAL A 198 -16.09 -11.42 -5.31
CA VAL A 198 -15.38 -12.66 -5.65
C VAL A 198 -14.64 -13.20 -4.43
N GLY A 199 -14.13 -14.44 -4.49
CA GLY A 199 -13.26 -15.02 -3.45
C GLY A 199 -13.67 -16.40 -2.92
N THR A 200 -14.95 -16.76 -3.05
CA THR A 200 -15.48 -18.07 -2.59
C THR A 200 -15.23 -19.22 -3.55
N GLN A 201 -14.83 -18.89 -4.77
CA GLN A 201 -14.49 -19.85 -5.80
C GLN A 201 -13.50 -19.21 -6.77
N ILE A 202 -12.62 -20.04 -7.32
CA ILE A 202 -11.71 -19.65 -8.38
C ILE A 202 -12.19 -20.17 -9.72
N ARG A 203 -12.11 -19.32 -10.75
CA ARG A 203 -12.49 -19.65 -12.12
C ARG A 203 -11.25 -19.91 -12.96
N VAL A 204 -11.10 -21.14 -13.40
CA VAL A 204 -9.94 -21.62 -14.15
C VAL A 204 -10.28 -21.66 -15.64
N PHE A 205 -9.56 -20.86 -16.42
CA PHE A 205 -9.70 -20.77 -17.87
C PHE A 205 -8.53 -21.48 -18.56
N ARG A 206 -8.83 -22.31 -19.54
CA ARG A 206 -7.84 -22.92 -20.44
C ARG A 206 -7.31 -21.85 -21.38
N PHE A 207 -6.02 -21.53 -21.22
CA PHE A 207 -5.35 -20.49 -21.96
C PHE A 207 -4.46 -21.11 -23.05
N ALA A 208 -4.58 -20.65 -24.28
CA ALA A 208 -3.66 -21.00 -25.36
C ALA A 208 -2.81 -19.76 -25.71
N VAL A 209 -1.48 -19.86 -25.59
CA VAL A 209 -0.57 -18.75 -25.88
C VAL A 209 0.30 -19.09 -27.08
N ALA A 210 -0.10 -18.59 -28.25
CA ALA A 210 0.74 -18.69 -29.43
C ALA A 210 1.91 -17.70 -29.35
N CYS A 211 3.01 -17.98 -30.05
CA CYS A 211 4.09 -17.01 -30.19
C CYS A 211 4.75 -17.05 -31.55
N THR A 212 5.10 -15.87 -32.07
CA THR A 212 5.97 -15.76 -33.25
C THR A 212 7.39 -16.28 -32.96
N HIS A 213 8.14 -16.69 -33.98
CA HIS A 213 9.53 -17.11 -33.81
C HIS A 213 10.44 -15.98 -33.35
N GLN A 214 10.13 -14.72 -33.71
CA GLN A 214 10.84 -13.55 -33.22
C GLN A 214 10.67 -13.40 -31.72
N TYR A 215 9.46 -13.64 -31.19
CA TYR A 215 9.23 -13.68 -29.75
C TYR A 215 10.10 -14.76 -29.10
N ALA A 216 10.11 -15.98 -29.64
CA ALA A 216 10.91 -17.07 -29.09
C ALA A 216 12.40 -16.71 -28.98
N ILE A 217 12.96 -16.06 -30.01
CA ILE A 217 14.35 -15.59 -30.01
C ILE A 217 14.55 -14.49 -28.96
N ALA A 218 13.68 -13.47 -28.96
CA ALA A 218 13.81 -12.31 -28.10
C ALA A 218 13.62 -12.66 -26.61
N ALA A 219 12.63 -13.47 -26.28
CA ALA A 219 12.29 -13.84 -24.90
C ALA A 219 13.36 -14.75 -24.26
N THR A 220 13.91 -15.69 -25.03
CA THR A 220 14.95 -16.62 -24.54
C THR A 220 16.36 -16.04 -24.61
N GLY A 221 16.58 -15.02 -25.45
CA GLY A 221 17.91 -14.52 -25.80
C GLY A 221 18.75 -15.51 -26.61
N SER A 222 18.13 -16.55 -27.18
CA SER A 222 18.79 -17.57 -28.00
C SER A 222 18.47 -17.36 -29.48
N ALA A 223 19.47 -17.45 -30.35
CA ALA A 223 19.26 -17.41 -31.80
C ALA A 223 18.54 -18.67 -32.33
N THR A 224 18.59 -19.77 -31.59
CA THR A 224 17.95 -21.05 -31.90
C THR A 224 17.24 -21.57 -30.65
N PRO A 225 16.11 -20.96 -30.26
CA PRO A 225 15.40 -21.33 -29.04
C PRO A 225 14.79 -22.72 -29.16
N THR A 226 14.76 -23.47 -28.06
CA THR A 226 13.96 -24.71 -27.99
C THR A 226 12.53 -24.40 -27.57
N VAL A 227 11.60 -25.33 -27.84
CA VAL A 227 10.21 -25.21 -27.35
C VAL A 227 10.17 -25.12 -25.82
N ALA A 228 11.03 -25.84 -25.10
CA ALA A 228 11.08 -25.81 -23.64
C ALA A 228 11.57 -24.45 -23.09
N GLN A 229 12.55 -23.83 -23.74
CA GLN A 229 13.03 -22.50 -23.39
C GLN A 229 11.96 -21.43 -23.66
N THR A 230 11.28 -21.50 -24.80
CA THR A 230 10.20 -20.55 -25.11
C THR A 230 9.01 -20.74 -24.18
N LEU A 231 8.62 -21.98 -23.90
CA LEU A 231 7.56 -22.30 -22.93
C LEU A 231 7.93 -21.79 -21.53
N SER A 232 9.20 -21.84 -21.14
CA SER A 232 9.67 -21.30 -19.86
C SER A 232 9.36 -19.80 -19.72
N ALA A 233 9.61 -19.00 -20.77
CA ALA A 233 9.29 -17.57 -20.77
C ALA A 233 7.76 -17.32 -20.71
N ILE A 234 6.98 -18.07 -21.50
CA ILE A 234 5.52 -17.98 -21.49
C ILE A 234 4.97 -18.31 -20.09
N VAL A 235 5.46 -19.38 -19.46
CA VAL A 235 5.04 -19.80 -18.12
C VAL A 235 5.35 -18.71 -17.09
N THR A 236 6.52 -18.10 -17.11
CA THR A 236 6.86 -16.99 -16.20
C THR A 236 5.89 -15.81 -16.37
N SER A 237 5.57 -15.41 -17.61
CA SER A 237 4.60 -14.35 -17.90
C SER A 237 3.20 -14.70 -17.37
N VAL A 238 2.67 -15.89 -17.69
CA VAL A 238 1.35 -16.33 -17.24
C VAL A 238 1.28 -16.46 -15.71
N ASN A 239 2.36 -16.92 -15.07
CA ASN A 239 2.44 -17.05 -13.62
C ASN A 239 2.31 -15.68 -12.92
N ARG A 240 2.96 -14.64 -13.46
CA ARG A 240 2.86 -13.25 -12.98
C ARG A 240 1.50 -12.64 -13.24
N VAL A 241 0.90 -12.87 -14.41
CA VAL A 241 -0.48 -12.45 -14.72
C VAL A 241 -1.45 -13.10 -13.73
N ASN A 242 -1.30 -14.39 -13.44
CA ASN A 242 -2.08 -15.07 -12.40
C ASN A 242 -1.91 -14.44 -11.01
N GLY A 243 -0.72 -13.91 -10.67
CA GLY A 243 -0.50 -13.16 -9.43
C GLY A 243 -1.37 -11.89 -9.29
N VAL A 244 -1.85 -11.35 -10.40
CA VAL A 244 -2.85 -10.28 -10.43
C VAL A 244 -4.27 -10.84 -10.47
N TYR A 245 -4.56 -11.74 -11.40
CA TYR A 245 -5.94 -12.19 -11.67
C TYR A 245 -6.53 -13.01 -10.51
N GLU A 246 -5.71 -13.78 -9.81
CA GLU A 246 -6.14 -14.51 -8.62
C GLU A 246 -6.41 -13.57 -7.44
N GLN A 247 -5.73 -12.42 -7.39
CA GLN A 247 -5.86 -11.41 -6.33
C GLN A 247 -6.99 -10.40 -6.59
N GLU A 248 -7.25 -10.06 -7.86
CA GLU A 248 -8.23 -9.02 -8.18
C GLU A 248 -9.58 -9.60 -8.60
N VAL A 249 -9.64 -10.70 -9.35
CA VAL A 249 -10.88 -11.18 -10.00
C VAL A 249 -11.14 -12.68 -9.82
N ALA A 250 -10.44 -13.30 -8.86
CA ALA A 250 -10.52 -14.73 -8.53
C ALA A 250 -10.54 -15.64 -9.78
N SER A 251 -9.66 -15.35 -10.74
CA SER A 251 -9.53 -16.10 -11.99
C SER A 251 -8.09 -16.59 -12.19
N ARG A 252 -7.93 -17.77 -12.78
CA ARG A 252 -6.65 -18.41 -13.06
C ARG A 252 -6.58 -18.85 -14.51
N LEU A 253 -5.47 -18.55 -15.17
CA LEU A 253 -5.13 -19.00 -16.52
C LEU A 253 -4.24 -20.24 -16.44
N VAL A 254 -4.61 -21.29 -17.17
CA VAL A 254 -3.85 -22.54 -17.24
C VAL A 254 -3.58 -22.89 -18.70
N LEU A 255 -2.30 -22.99 -19.08
CA LEU A 255 -1.86 -23.36 -20.42
C LEU A 255 -2.39 -24.75 -20.81
N VAL A 256 -2.91 -24.87 -22.03
CA VAL A 256 -3.55 -26.09 -22.53
C VAL A 256 -2.56 -27.24 -22.70
N GLY A 257 -3.02 -28.49 -22.64
CA GLY A 257 -2.18 -29.68 -22.80
C GLY A 257 -1.39 -29.80 -24.11
N THR A 258 -1.89 -29.12 -25.15
CA THR A 258 -1.33 -29.08 -26.51
C THR A 258 -0.62 -27.76 -26.83
N GLU A 259 -0.26 -26.97 -25.81
CA GLU A 259 0.34 -25.64 -25.96
C GLU A 259 1.54 -25.60 -26.92
N THR A 260 2.35 -26.65 -26.94
CA THR A 260 3.53 -26.75 -27.83
C THR A 260 3.20 -26.65 -29.31
N ASN A 261 1.94 -26.87 -29.71
CA ASN A 261 1.51 -26.76 -31.11
C ASN A 261 1.49 -25.31 -31.62
N VAL A 262 1.44 -24.33 -30.73
CA VAL A 262 1.39 -22.89 -31.08
C VAL A 262 2.67 -22.13 -30.67
N ILE A 263 3.69 -22.86 -30.23
CA ILE A 263 5.02 -22.30 -29.92
C ILE A 263 5.92 -22.44 -31.15
N PHE A 264 6.12 -21.35 -31.88
CA PHE A 264 6.97 -21.33 -33.07
C PHE A 264 8.38 -20.85 -32.70
N THR A 265 9.39 -21.66 -32.99
CA THR A 265 10.81 -21.39 -32.66
C THR A 265 11.68 -21.12 -33.87
N SER A 266 11.12 -21.28 -35.08
CA SER A 266 11.81 -21.07 -36.34
C SER A 266 10.91 -20.39 -37.37
N ALA A 267 11.50 -19.60 -38.25
CA ALA A 267 10.78 -18.94 -39.33
C ALA A 267 10.11 -19.93 -40.31
N ALA A 268 10.64 -21.15 -40.43
CA ALA A 268 10.08 -22.16 -41.35
C ALA A 268 8.74 -22.74 -40.86
N THR A 269 8.49 -22.69 -39.55
CA THR A 269 7.28 -23.24 -38.92
C THR A 269 6.29 -22.18 -38.47
N ASP A 270 6.72 -20.91 -38.43
CA ASP A 270 5.91 -19.79 -37.97
C ASP A 270 4.86 -19.39 -39.02
N PRO A 271 3.55 -19.55 -38.75
CA PRO A 271 2.49 -19.20 -39.68
C PRO A 271 2.13 -17.70 -39.65
N PHE A 272 2.67 -16.92 -38.72
CA PHE A 272 2.29 -15.53 -38.53
C PHE A 272 3.04 -14.59 -39.48
N THR A 273 2.29 -13.76 -40.19
CA THR A 273 2.87 -12.70 -41.05
C THR A 273 2.75 -11.32 -40.42
N GLY A 274 1.95 -11.20 -39.35
CA GLY A 274 1.62 -9.94 -38.70
C GLY A 274 2.52 -9.49 -37.55
N ASN A 275 3.77 -9.99 -37.38
CA ASN A 275 4.61 -9.66 -36.20
C ASN A 275 4.65 -8.15 -35.87
N ASP A 276 4.63 -7.27 -36.88
CA ASP A 276 4.66 -5.81 -36.72
C ASP A 276 3.33 -5.10 -37.06
N SER A 277 2.24 -5.86 -37.26
CA SER A 277 0.91 -5.35 -37.62
C SER A 277 -0.17 -5.90 -36.68
N ALA A 278 -0.59 -5.08 -35.71
CA ALA A 278 -1.62 -5.45 -34.73
C ALA A 278 -2.91 -5.97 -35.39
N GLY A 279 -3.35 -5.26 -36.44
CA GLY A 279 -4.59 -5.56 -37.15
C GLY A 279 -4.56 -6.90 -37.88
N THR A 280 -3.39 -7.31 -38.38
CA THR A 280 -3.18 -8.62 -39.03
C THR A 280 -3.04 -9.71 -37.98
N LEU A 281 -2.13 -9.53 -37.02
CA LEU A 281 -1.77 -10.56 -36.04
C LEU A 281 -2.96 -10.99 -35.18
N ILE A 282 -3.86 -10.07 -34.81
CA ILE A 282 -5.03 -10.44 -34.01
C ILE A 282 -5.99 -11.39 -34.75
N ASN A 283 -6.08 -11.30 -36.07
CA ASN A 283 -6.92 -12.20 -36.88
C ASN A 283 -6.18 -13.53 -37.14
N GLU A 284 -4.87 -13.48 -37.35
CA GLU A 284 -4.04 -14.68 -37.44
C GLU A 284 -4.05 -15.46 -36.13
N SER A 285 -3.99 -14.78 -34.98
CA SER A 285 -4.06 -15.36 -33.64
C SER A 285 -5.28 -16.27 -33.49
N GLN A 286 -6.48 -15.73 -33.77
CA GLN A 286 -7.72 -16.53 -33.78
C GLN A 286 -7.61 -17.73 -34.72
N THR A 287 -7.19 -17.50 -35.96
CA THR A 287 -7.14 -18.52 -37.02
C THR A 287 -6.20 -19.67 -36.68
N GLN A 288 -4.98 -19.37 -36.23
CA GLN A 288 -3.94 -20.35 -35.97
C GLN A 288 -4.20 -21.12 -34.68
N ILE A 289 -4.67 -20.45 -33.62
CA ILE A 289 -5.03 -21.13 -32.37
C ILE A 289 -6.21 -22.08 -32.61
N ASP A 290 -7.25 -21.66 -33.35
CA ASP A 290 -8.36 -22.54 -33.72
C ASP A 290 -7.90 -23.76 -34.52
N LEU A 291 -6.99 -23.56 -35.48
CA LEU A 291 -6.49 -24.63 -36.34
C LEU A 291 -5.64 -25.65 -35.57
N LEU A 292 -4.77 -25.20 -34.67
CA LEU A 292 -3.70 -26.01 -34.09
C LEU A 292 -4.02 -26.55 -32.68
N ILE A 293 -4.83 -25.83 -31.92
CA ILE A 293 -5.32 -26.25 -30.60
C ILE A 293 -6.71 -26.87 -30.73
N GLY A 294 -7.54 -26.33 -31.62
CA GLY A 294 -8.94 -26.73 -31.77
C GLY A 294 -9.84 -25.92 -30.85
N ASN A 295 -10.91 -25.37 -31.42
CA ASN A 295 -11.80 -24.43 -30.72
C ASN A 295 -12.36 -24.98 -29.39
N ALA A 296 -12.69 -26.26 -29.29
CA ALA A 296 -13.22 -26.85 -28.05
C ALA A 296 -12.18 -26.95 -26.90
N ASN A 297 -10.89 -26.80 -27.20
CA ASN A 297 -9.79 -27.13 -26.29
C ASN A 297 -9.23 -25.93 -25.53
N TYR A 298 -9.73 -24.71 -25.80
CA TYR A 298 -9.31 -23.50 -25.11
C TYR A 298 -10.49 -22.53 -24.88
N ASP A 299 -10.34 -21.70 -23.85
CA ASP A 299 -11.36 -20.76 -23.37
C ASP A 299 -11.00 -19.31 -23.71
N ILE A 300 -9.69 -19.05 -23.77
CA ILE A 300 -9.06 -17.79 -24.17
C ILE A 300 -7.76 -18.12 -24.92
N GLY A 301 -7.50 -17.42 -26.01
CA GLY A 301 -6.30 -17.54 -26.83
C GLY A 301 -5.64 -16.19 -27.03
N HIS A 302 -4.32 -16.16 -27.04
CA HIS A 302 -3.53 -14.93 -27.15
C HIS A 302 -2.21 -15.17 -27.87
N THR A 303 -1.67 -14.19 -28.60
CA THR A 303 -0.41 -14.35 -29.33
C THR A 303 0.65 -13.35 -28.87
N PHE A 304 1.86 -13.84 -28.56
CA PHE A 304 3.01 -13.00 -28.24
C PHE A 304 3.93 -12.76 -29.45
N SER A 305 4.38 -11.51 -29.59
CA SER A 305 5.24 -11.04 -30.69
C SER A 305 6.32 -10.07 -30.21
N THR A 306 7.18 -9.63 -31.12
CA THR A 306 8.17 -8.57 -30.84
C THR A 306 7.72 -7.17 -31.29
N GLY A 307 6.65 -7.09 -32.07
CA GLY A 307 6.11 -5.85 -32.60
C GLY A 307 4.57 -5.86 -32.65
N GLY A 308 3.99 -4.84 -33.26
CA GLY A 308 2.53 -4.70 -33.38
C GLY A 308 1.84 -4.16 -32.13
N GLY A 309 2.53 -4.07 -30.99
CA GLY A 309 1.98 -3.54 -29.75
C GLY A 309 0.90 -4.45 -29.14
N GLY A 310 -0.07 -3.86 -28.45
CA GLY A 310 -1.15 -4.58 -27.79
C GLY A 310 -2.49 -4.32 -28.47
N LEU A 311 -3.24 -5.39 -28.72
CA LEU A 311 -4.59 -5.31 -29.26
C LEU A 311 -5.39 -6.54 -28.86
N ALA A 312 -6.57 -6.31 -28.30
CA ALA A 312 -7.47 -7.38 -27.91
C ALA A 312 -8.93 -7.08 -28.28
N GLY A 313 -9.71 -8.15 -28.47
CA GLY A 313 -11.16 -8.06 -28.50
C GLY A 313 -11.73 -7.86 -27.10
N LEU A 314 -12.73 -6.98 -26.97
CA LEU A 314 -13.37 -6.72 -25.67
C LEU A 314 -14.34 -7.85 -25.26
N GLY A 315 -14.12 -8.46 -24.10
CA GLY A 315 -15.06 -9.43 -23.51
C GLY A 315 -15.26 -10.69 -24.34
N VAL A 316 -14.21 -11.16 -25.01
CA VAL A 316 -14.25 -12.27 -25.97
C VAL A 316 -14.01 -13.65 -25.36
N ILE A 317 -13.69 -13.77 -24.06
CA ILE A 317 -13.58 -15.08 -23.40
C ILE A 317 -14.80 -15.97 -23.68
N CYS A 318 -14.54 -17.26 -23.88
CA CYS A 318 -15.53 -18.28 -24.24
C CYS A 318 -16.30 -18.05 -25.56
N ASN A 319 -16.00 -17.01 -26.34
CA ASN A 319 -16.66 -16.77 -27.63
C ASN A 319 -15.90 -17.48 -28.75
N ASN A 320 -16.43 -18.56 -29.30
CA ASN A 320 -15.74 -19.37 -30.30
C ASN A 320 -15.28 -18.59 -31.56
N SER A 321 -15.92 -17.47 -31.90
CA SER A 321 -15.52 -16.66 -33.06
C SER A 321 -14.38 -15.68 -32.77
N ASN A 322 -14.16 -15.34 -31.49
CA ASN A 322 -13.27 -14.22 -31.11
C ASN A 322 -12.35 -14.50 -29.90
N LYS A 323 -12.47 -15.64 -29.23
CA LYS A 323 -11.75 -15.92 -27.97
C LYS A 323 -10.24 -16.04 -28.12
N GLY A 324 -9.73 -16.21 -29.35
CA GLY A 324 -8.32 -16.16 -29.73
C GLY A 324 -7.84 -14.78 -30.21
N ARG A 325 -8.69 -13.75 -30.20
CA ARG A 325 -8.36 -12.38 -30.63
C ARG A 325 -7.73 -11.56 -29.50
N GLY A 326 -6.47 -11.85 -29.18
CA GLY A 326 -5.65 -11.06 -28.28
C GLY A 326 -4.19 -11.17 -28.66
N ILE A 327 -3.45 -10.05 -28.63
CA ILE A 327 -2.02 -10.02 -28.94
C ILE A 327 -1.27 -9.08 -27.99
N THR A 328 -0.03 -9.42 -27.69
CA THR A 328 0.91 -8.54 -26.96
C THR A 328 2.29 -8.61 -27.59
N GLY A 329 2.75 -7.49 -28.12
CA GLY A 329 4.02 -7.38 -28.82
C GLY A 329 4.95 -6.31 -28.25
N SER A 330 6.20 -6.69 -27.98
CA SER A 330 7.23 -5.77 -27.47
C SER A 330 8.64 -6.18 -27.92
N PRO A 331 9.54 -5.25 -28.28
CA PRO A 331 10.94 -5.59 -28.57
C PRO A 331 11.68 -6.24 -27.40
N ASN A 332 11.20 -6.00 -26.16
CA ASN A 332 11.64 -6.68 -24.95
C ASN A 332 10.43 -7.40 -24.33
N PRO A 333 10.06 -8.60 -24.81
CA PRO A 333 8.79 -9.23 -24.48
C PRO A 333 8.87 -10.12 -23.23
N VAL A 334 9.57 -9.63 -22.20
CA VAL A 334 9.78 -10.31 -20.91
C VAL A 334 9.93 -9.27 -19.81
N GLY A 335 9.73 -9.68 -18.55
CA GLY A 335 9.89 -8.81 -17.38
C GLY A 335 8.59 -8.13 -16.98
N ASP A 336 8.57 -7.56 -15.77
CA ASP A 336 7.35 -6.97 -15.18
C ASP A 336 6.66 -5.91 -16.07
N PRO A 337 7.38 -4.98 -16.74
CA PRO A 337 6.73 -4.03 -17.64
C PRO A 337 6.01 -4.70 -18.83
N TYR A 338 6.47 -5.86 -19.28
CA TYR A 338 5.78 -6.63 -20.30
C TYR A 338 4.59 -7.40 -19.69
N ASP A 339 4.83 -8.13 -18.60
CA ASP A 339 3.84 -9.06 -18.03
C ASP A 339 2.63 -8.35 -17.41
N ILE A 340 2.87 -7.29 -16.62
CA ILE A 340 1.81 -6.60 -15.86
C ILE A 340 1.23 -5.43 -16.65
N ASP A 341 2.12 -4.69 -17.29
CA ASP A 341 1.81 -3.41 -17.89
C ASP A 341 1.34 -3.56 -19.35
N TYR A 342 1.46 -4.77 -19.92
CA TYR A 342 0.99 -5.11 -21.26
C TYR A 342 0.15 -6.39 -21.29
N VAL A 343 0.71 -7.56 -20.93
CA VAL A 343 -0.03 -8.83 -21.04
C VAL A 343 -1.29 -8.82 -20.16
N ALA A 344 -1.18 -8.43 -18.89
CA ALA A 344 -2.35 -8.32 -18.01
C ALA A 344 -3.36 -7.25 -18.48
N HIS A 345 -2.92 -6.21 -19.20
CA HIS A 345 -3.81 -5.22 -19.80
C HIS A 345 -4.62 -5.84 -20.95
N GLU A 346 -3.94 -6.48 -21.91
CA GLU A 346 -4.58 -7.05 -23.09
C GLU A 346 -5.46 -8.27 -22.75
N VAL A 347 -5.02 -9.11 -21.81
CA VAL A 347 -5.90 -10.14 -21.24
C VAL A 347 -7.08 -9.50 -20.51
N GLY A 348 -6.91 -8.32 -19.91
CA GLY A 348 -7.96 -7.56 -19.23
C GLY A 348 -9.09 -7.20 -20.19
N HIS A 349 -8.73 -6.75 -21.40
CA HIS A 349 -9.69 -6.55 -22.49
C HIS A 349 -10.41 -7.83 -22.89
N GLN A 350 -9.70 -8.95 -23.06
CA GLN A 350 -10.36 -10.23 -23.41
C GLN A 350 -11.38 -10.66 -22.34
N PHE A 351 -11.09 -10.35 -21.07
CA PHE A 351 -11.99 -10.54 -19.92
C PHE A 351 -13.11 -9.50 -19.82
N GLY A 352 -13.12 -8.45 -20.63
CA GLY A 352 -14.18 -7.44 -20.70
C GLY A 352 -13.87 -6.13 -19.99
N GLY A 353 -12.63 -5.89 -19.58
CA GLY A 353 -12.19 -4.62 -19.00
C GLY A 353 -12.07 -3.53 -20.06
N PRO A 354 -12.83 -2.42 -19.99
CA PRO A 354 -12.60 -1.25 -20.84
C PRO A 354 -11.47 -0.38 -20.29
N HIS A 355 -10.97 0.53 -21.12
CA HIS A 355 -10.07 1.60 -20.66
C HIS A 355 -10.74 2.54 -19.66
N THR A 356 -9.96 3.00 -18.67
CA THR A 356 -10.45 3.84 -17.56
C THR A 356 -9.98 5.28 -17.59
N PHE A 357 -8.98 5.62 -18.41
CA PHE A 357 -8.39 6.96 -18.47
C PHE A 357 -9.29 7.99 -19.17
N ASN A 358 -9.09 9.27 -18.86
CA ASN A 358 -9.92 10.36 -19.39
C ASN A 358 -9.18 11.37 -20.29
N ALA A 359 -7.86 11.28 -20.43
CA ALA A 359 -7.09 12.11 -21.36
C ALA A 359 -7.33 11.73 -22.83
N THR A 360 -6.89 12.60 -23.74
CA THR A 360 -6.92 12.41 -25.22
C THR A 360 -5.58 12.74 -25.88
N THR A 361 -4.54 12.99 -25.11
CA THR A 361 -3.18 13.34 -25.58
C THR A 361 -2.29 12.10 -25.65
N GLY A 362 -1.29 12.10 -26.54
CA GLY A 362 -0.39 10.95 -26.72
C GLY A 362 -1.15 9.68 -27.11
N SER A 363 -0.81 8.53 -26.51
CA SER A 363 -1.49 7.26 -26.76
C SER A 363 -2.94 7.23 -26.27
N CYS A 364 -3.34 8.13 -25.35
CA CYS A 364 -4.76 8.25 -24.94
C CYS A 364 -5.67 8.81 -26.06
N GLY A 365 -5.09 9.41 -27.11
CA GLY A 365 -5.82 9.92 -28.28
C GLY A 365 -6.25 8.82 -29.26
N GLY A 366 -6.68 9.21 -30.45
CA GLY A 366 -6.85 8.28 -31.59
C GLY A 366 -7.98 7.25 -31.45
N GLY A 367 -8.92 7.44 -30.52
CA GLY A 367 -10.04 6.52 -30.29
C GLY A 367 -9.84 5.53 -29.15
N ASN A 368 -8.69 5.55 -28.46
CA ASN A 368 -8.43 4.63 -27.35
C ASN A 368 -9.25 4.96 -26.09
N ARG A 369 -9.65 6.23 -25.88
CA ARG A 369 -10.46 6.61 -24.71
C ARG A 369 -11.87 6.00 -24.78
N SER A 370 -12.24 5.22 -23.76
CA SER A 370 -13.61 4.72 -23.58
C SER A 370 -14.49 5.72 -22.82
N ALA A 371 -15.31 6.50 -23.54
CA ALA A 371 -16.05 7.62 -22.93
C ALA A 371 -17.01 7.23 -21.81
N THR A 372 -17.61 6.05 -21.88
CA THR A 372 -18.56 5.52 -20.88
C THR A 372 -17.88 4.85 -19.69
N ASN A 373 -16.55 4.75 -19.70
CA ASN A 373 -15.75 4.11 -18.66
C ASN A 373 -14.58 4.99 -18.17
N ALA A 374 -14.46 6.23 -18.65
CA ALA A 374 -13.39 7.17 -18.33
C ALA A 374 -13.56 7.79 -16.94
N VAL A 375 -13.08 7.07 -15.92
CA VAL A 375 -13.22 7.34 -14.48
C VAL A 375 -11.91 7.74 -13.80
N GLU A 376 -10.77 7.62 -14.48
CA GLU A 376 -9.47 8.07 -13.98
C GLU A 376 -9.01 9.36 -14.68
N PRO A 377 -8.51 10.36 -13.94
CA PRO A 377 -8.00 11.59 -14.54
C PRO A 377 -6.72 11.35 -15.35
N GLY A 378 -6.50 12.17 -16.39
CA GLY A 378 -5.29 12.11 -17.20
C GLY A 378 -5.09 10.74 -17.84
N SER A 379 -3.87 10.21 -17.76
CA SER A 379 -3.50 8.87 -18.24
C SER A 379 -4.13 7.73 -17.45
N GLY A 380 -4.70 8.00 -16.26
CA GLY A 380 -4.92 7.01 -15.22
C GLY A 380 -3.63 6.28 -14.81
N ILE A 381 -3.76 5.34 -13.85
CA ILE A 381 -2.64 4.52 -13.39
C ILE A 381 -2.98 3.04 -13.11
N THR A 382 -4.25 2.62 -13.17
CA THR A 382 -4.60 1.20 -12.98
C THR A 382 -4.26 0.35 -14.20
N ILE A 383 -4.40 -0.99 -14.12
CA ILE A 383 -4.02 -1.91 -15.21
C ILE A 383 -4.68 -1.53 -16.52
N MET A 384 -5.97 -1.13 -16.54
CA MET A 384 -6.68 -0.75 -17.76
C MET A 384 -6.50 0.73 -18.14
N ALA A 385 -5.59 1.44 -17.47
CA ALA A 385 -5.22 2.80 -17.81
C ALA A 385 -3.96 2.82 -18.69
N TYR A 386 -3.58 4.01 -19.16
CA TYR A 386 -2.41 4.22 -20.04
C TYR A 386 -1.29 4.95 -19.29
N ALA A 387 -0.93 4.43 -18.11
CA ALA A 387 0.08 5.00 -17.25
C ALA A 387 1.37 5.31 -18.04
N GLY A 388 1.77 6.58 -18.06
CA GLY A 388 3.06 7.00 -18.62
C GLY A 388 3.09 7.25 -20.14
N ILE A 389 2.01 7.01 -20.88
CA ILE A 389 2.02 7.08 -22.36
C ILE A 389 1.04 8.11 -22.97
N CYS A 390 0.46 8.99 -22.17
CA CYS A 390 -0.49 10.02 -22.62
C CYS A 390 0.09 11.44 -22.69
N GLY A 391 1.42 11.57 -22.74
CA GLY A 391 2.13 12.85 -22.85
C GLY A 391 2.39 13.52 -21.50
N SER A 392 3.36 14.43 -21.47
CA SER A 392 3.92 14.99 -20.22
C SER A 392 2.90 15.66 -19.31
N THR A 393 1.89 16.34 -19.87
CA THR A 393 0.79 16.93 -19.10
C THR A 393 0.00 15.85 -18.37
N ASN A 394 -0.46 14.82 -19.09
CA ASN A 394 -1.42 13.82 -18.60
C ASN A 394 -0.80 12.55 -18.02
N ASN A 395 0.53 12.37 -18.09
CA ASN A 395 1.21 11.27 -17.42
C ASN A 395 1.21 11.48 -15.91
N LEU A 396 0.38 10.69 -15.21
CA LEU A 396 0.23 10.70 -13.74
C LEU A 396 1.29 9.86 -13.02
N ALA A 397 1.73 8.78 -13.65
CA ALA A 397 2.78 7.87 -13.18
C ALA A 397 3.50 7.26 -14.39
N PRO A 398 4.74 6.77 -14.24
CA PRO A 398 5.47 6.12 -15.33
C PRO A 398 4.95 4.72 -15.67
N ASN A 399 4.41 3.99 -14.69
CA ASN A 399 3.95 2.60 -14.83
C ASN A 399 2.63 2.38 -14.08
N SER A 400 1.93 1.30 -14.40
CA SER A 400 0.63 1.00 -13.78
C SER A 400 0.79 0.37 -12.39
N ILE A 401 -0.19 0.58 -11.52
CA ILE A 401 -0.34 -0.22 -10.31
C ILE A 401 -1.03 -1.55 -10.66
N PRO A 402 -0.64 -2.69 -10.07
CA PRO A 402 -1.15 -4.01 -10.45
C PRO A 402 -2.52 -4.33 -9.82
N THR A 403 -3.46 -3.41 -10.00
CA THR A 403 -4.86 -3.51 -9.57
C THR A 403 -5.78 -3.00 -10.69
N PHE A 404 -7.00 -3.52 -10.75
CA PHE A 404 -8.03 -2.97 -11.63
C PHE A 404 -8.74 -1.80 -10.94
N HIS A 405 -9.01 -0.71 -11.66
CA HIS A 405 -9.97 0.28 -11.19
C HIS A 405 -11.32 -0.41 -11.00
N THR A 406 -12.11 0.05 -10.03
CA THR A 406 -13.42 -0.59 -9.79
C THR A 406 -14.31 -0.72 -11.03
N LYS A 407 -14.25 0.23 -11.96
CA LYS A 407 -15.03 0.19 -13.20
C LYS A 407 -14.66 -1.00 -14.07
N SER A 408 -13.36 -1.24 -14.30
CA SER A 408 -12.90 -2.41 -15.05
C SER A 408 -13.08 -3.70 -14.26
N TYR A 409 -12.89 -3.69 -12.94
CA TYR A 409 -13.21 -4.83 -12.07
C TYR A 409 -14.67 -5.27 -12.25
N GLN A 410 -15.62 -4.33 -12.23
CA GLN A 410 -17.04 -4.62 -12.40
C GLN A 410 -17.35 -5.22 -13.78
N SER A 411 -16.79 -4.66 -14.86
CA SER A 411 -16.98 -5.20 -16.20
C SER A 411 -16.39 -6.61 -16.35
N ILE A 412 -15.16 -6.83 -15.85
CA ILE A 412 -14.48 -8.13 -15.90
C ILE A 412 -15.26 -9.17 -15.11
N THR A 413 -15.60 -8.89 -13.85
CA THR A 413 -16.30 -9.84 -12.99
C THR A 413 -17.70 -10.18 -13.52
N THR A 414 -18.42 -9.20 -14.07
CA THR A 414 -19.71 -9.42 -14.73
C THR A 414 -19.56 -10.34 -15.94
N LYS A 415 -18.56 -10.09 -16.80
CA LYS A 415 -18.32 -10.93 -17.98
C LYS A 415 -17.96 -12.35 -17.58
N VAL A 416 -17.03 -12.52 -16.63
CA VAL A 416 -16.61 -13.82 -16.09
C VAL A 416 -17.77 -14.60 -15.44
N GLN A 417 -18.71 -13.91 -14.79
CA GLN A 417 -19.91 -14.53 -14.21
C GLN A 417 -20.96 -14.92 -15.28
N SER A 418 -20.99 -14.22 -16.41
CA SER A 418 -21.89 -14.52 -17.53
C SER A 418 -21.46 -15.72 -18.38
N THR A 419 -20.20 -16.17 -18.25
CA THR A 419 -19.64 -17.26 -19.04
C THR A 419 -19.65 -18.59 -18.31
N THR A 420 -19.55 -19.70 -19.06
CA THR A 420 -19.61 -21.07 -18.50
C THR A 420 -18.51 -22.01 -19.00
N CYS A 421 -17.58 -21.55 -19.86
CA CYS A 421 -16.55 -22.43 -20.41
C CYS A 421 -15.45 -22.77 -19.39
N GLN A 422 -15.28 -21.92 -18.38
CA GLN A 422 -14.32 -22.11 -17.29
C GLN A 422 -14.69 -23.27 -16.37
N VAL A 423 -13.66 -23.87 -15.76
CA VAL A 423 -13.85 -24.76 -14.61
C VAL A 423 -13.92 -23.92 -13.34
N THR A 424 -14.93 -24.14 -12.51
CA THR A 424 -15.07 -23.44 -11.22
C THR A 424 -14.66 -24.38 -10.10
N LEU A 425 -13.67 -23.98 -9.31
CA LEU A 425 -13.20 -24.74 -8.15
C LEU A 425 -13.58 -24.00 -6.86
N PRO A 426 -14.12 -24.69 -5.85
CA PRO A 426 -14.43 -24.07 -4.57
C PRO A 426 -13.16 -23.60 -3.86
N SER A 427 -13.25 -22.47 -3.17
CA SER A 427 -12.25 -21.96 -2.25
C SER A 427 -12.82 -22.00 -0.83
N ASN A 428 -11.97 -22.19 0.19
CA ASN A 428 -12.39 -22.08 1.58
C ASN A 428 -12.36 -20.62 2.09
N ASN A 429 -12.13 -19.66 1.20
CA ASN A 429 -12.05 -18.24 1.51
C ASN A 429 -13.42 -17.56 1.33
N PHE A 430 -13.74 -16.61 2.18
CA PHE A 430 -14.95 -15.80 2.10
C PHE A 430 -14.60 -14.37 1.72
N ALA A 431 -15.41 -13.77 0.84
CA ALA A 431 -15.22 -12.37 0.49
C ALA A 431 -15.47 -11.46 1.72
N PRO A 432 -14.75 -10.34 1.86
CA PRO A 432 -15.00 -9.39 2.93
C PRO A 432 -16.40 -8.77 2.81
N THR A 433 -16.98 -8.38 3.94
CA THR A 433 -18.19 -7.53 3.98
C THR A 433 -17.77 -6.08 4.14
N VAL A 434 -18.21 -5.20 3.23
CA VAL A 434 -17.73 -3.81 3.11
C VAL A 434 -18.88 -2.82 3.36
N ASN A 435 -18.56 -1.71 4.01
CA ASN A 435 -19.46 -0.58 4.21
C ASN A 435 -18.70 0.73 3.97
N ALA A 436 -19.09 1.48 2.95
CA ALA A 436 -18.49 2.75 2.54
C ALA A 436 -18.96 3.94 3.39
N GLY A 437 -19.85 3.73 4.36
CA GLY A 437 -20.42 4.80 5.16
C GLY A 437 -21.62 5.48 4.49
N GLY A 438 -21.89 6.71 4.94
CA GLY A 438 -23.01 7.52 4.46
C GLY A 438 -22.68 8.37 3.24
N ASP A 439 -23.72 8.96 2.67
CA ASP A 439 -23.61 10.00 1.66
C ASP A 439 -23.47 11.37 2.34
N TYR A 440 -22.72 12.29 1.75
CA TYR A 440 -22.44 13.60 2.35
C TYR A 440 -22.62 14.74 1.36
N THR A 441 -23.03 15.90 1.87
CA THR A 441 -22.95 17.17 1.13
C THR A 441 -21.84 18.04 1.73
N ILE A 442 -20.85 18.40 0.92
CA ILE A 442 -19.64 19.11 1.35
C ILE A 442 -19.53 20.50 0.71
N PRO A 443 -18.86 21.47 1.38
CA PRO A 443 -18.55 22.76 0.78
C PRO A 443 -17.52 22.66 -0.36
N LYS A 444 -17.66 23.50 -1.40
CA LYS A 444 -16.68 23.54 -2.50
C LYS A 444 -15.30 24.00 -2.02
N GLY A 445 -14.25 23.61 -2.74
CA GLY A 445 -12.86 24.01 -2.48
C GLY A 445 -12.26 23.46 -1.18
N THR A 446 -12.98 22.60 -0.47
CA THR A 446 -12.63 22.10 0.87
C THR A 446 -12.14 20.65 0.79
N PRO A 447 -11.05 20.28 1.49
CA PRO A 447 -10.60 18.91 1.52
C PRO A 447 -11.55 18.05 2.38
N PHE A 448 -11.63 16.76 2.06
CA PHE A 448 -12.49 15.82 2.77
C PHE A 448 -11.81 14.47 2.97
N ARG A 449 -12.28 13.70 3.96
CA ARG A 449 -11.77 12.37 4.30
C ARG A 449 -12.93 11.39 4.28
N LEU A 450 -12.85 10.42 3.38
CA LEU A 450 -13.80 9.30 3.38
C LEU A 450 -13.25 8.19 4.27
N GLU A 451 -14.11 7.60 5.08
CA GLU A 451 -13.80 6.49 5.98
C GLU A 451 -14.94 5.47 5.90
N GLY A 452 -14.58 4.22 5.68
CA GLY A 452 -15.52 3.10 5.70
C GLY A 452 -15.11 2.05 6.71
N SER A 453 -15.64 0.84 6.55
CA SER A 453 -15.30 -0.30 7.38
C SER A 453 -15.45 -1.60 6.60
N ALA A 454 -14.77 -2.65 7.06
CA ALA A 454 -14.97 -3.98 6.53
C ALA A 454 -14.67 -5.05 7.58
N THR A 455 -15.26 -6.22 7.39
CA THR A 455 -15.01 -7.42 8.20
C THR A 455 -14.73 -8.61 7.29
N ASP A 456 -13.94 -9.56 7.78
CA ASP A 456 -13.55 -10.76 7.06
C ASP A 456 -13.80 -11.98 7.95
N LEU A 457 -14.48 -13.00 7.42
CA LEU A 457 -14.86 -14.17 8.20
C LEU A 457 -13.63 -15.06 8.53
N ASP A 458 -12.64 -15.08 7.64
CA ASP A 458 -11.42 -15.87 7.78
C ASP A 458 -10.32 -15.15 8.57
N ASN A 459 -10.58 -13.90 8.98
CA ASN A 459 -9.62 -13.03 9.66
C ASN A 459 -8.32 -12.83 8.84
N ASN A 460 -8.49 -12.72 7.52
CA ASN A 460 -7.45 -12.32 6.58
C ASN A 460 -7.14 -10.82 6.72
N PRO A 461 -5.89 -10.41 6.45
CA PRO A 461 -5.48 -9.02 6.55
C PRO A 461 -6.08 -8.19 5.40
N LEU A 462 -6.86 -7.17 5.72
CA LEU A 462 -7.62 -6.39 4.73
C LEU A 462 -6.85 -5.17 4.19
N THR A 463 -6.97 -4.92 2.89
CA THR A 463 -6.51 -3.68 2.24
C THR A 463 -7.66 -2.95 1.56
N TYR A 464 -7.57 -1.61 1.50
CA TYR A 464 -8.65 -0.70 1.16
C TYR A 464 -8.23 0.24 0.03
N SER A 465 -9.12 0.46 -0.93
CA SER A 465 -8.98 1.43 -2.01
C SER A 465 -10.24 2.29 -2.06
N TRP A 466 -10.07 3.60 -1.91
CA TRP A 466 -11.11 4.58 -2.18
C TRP A 466 -10.88 5.20 -3.56
N GLU A 467 -11.81 5.01 -4.48
CA GLU A 467 -11.70 5.48 -5.87
C GLU A 467 -12.94 6.28 -6.29
N GLN A 468 -12.75 7.30 -7.12
CA GLN A 468 -13.87 8.02 -7.73
C GLN A 468 -14.40 7.19 -8.91
N ASN A 469 -15.72 7.07 -9.05
CA ASN A 469 -16.38 6.22 -10.05
C ASN A 469 -17.26 7.03 -11.04
N ASP A 470 -17.02 8.33 -11.15
CA ASP A 470 -17.73 9.20 -12.09
C ASP A 470 -17.09 9.19 -13.48
N VAL A 471 -17.95 9.11 -14.49
CA VAL A 471 -17.56 9.41 -15.88
C VAL A 471 -17.82 10.87 -16.20
N GLY A 472 -16.97 11.46 -17.04
CA GLY A 472 -17.17 12.83 -17.47
C GLY A 472 -16.52 13.17 -18.81
N PRO A 473 -16.60 14.44 -19.23
CA PRO A 473 -15.97 14.92 -20.45
C PRO A 473 -14.47 14.66 -20.46
N ALA A 474 -13.91 14.38 -21.64
CA ALA A 474 -12.48 14.27 -21.84
C ALA A 474 -11.76 15.60 -21.53
N GLY A 475 -10.53 15.53 -21.05
CA GLY A 475 -9.72 16.72 -20.79
C GLY A 475 -8.44 16.43 -20.03
N ASP A 476 -7.65 17.49 -19.82
CA ASP A 476 -6.45 17.42 -18.99
C ASP A 476 -6.82 17.26 -17.51
N TRP A 477 -6.00 16.52 -16.77
CA TRP A 477 -6.25 16.23 -15.35
C TRP A 477 -6.40 17.48 -14.47
N ASN A 478 -5.77 18.59 -14.86
CA ASN A 478 -5.72 19.85 -14.10
C ASN A 478 -6.79 20.87 -14.50
N ALA A 479 -7.62 20.55 -15.49
CA ALA A 479 -8.72 21.40 -15.94
C ALA A 479 -10.04 20.60 -16.08
N PRO A 480 -10.47 19.87 -15.04
CA PRO A 480 -11.70 19.07 -15.11
C PRO A 480 -12.94 19.96 -15.24
N THR A 481 -13.91 19.52 -16.03
CA THR A 481 -15.21 20.18 -16.21
C THR A 481 -16.36 19.21 -15.92
N LEU A 482 -17.52 19.73 -15.53
CA LEU A 482 -18.71 18.93 -15.21
C LEU A 482 -18.37 17.78 -14.23
N ASN A 483 -18.62 16.53 -14.62
CA ASN A 483 -18.35 15.35 -13.81
C ASN A 483 -17.02 14.65 -14.16
N ALA A 484 -16.09 15.32 -14.86
CA ALA A 484 -14.78 14.74 -15.14
C ALA A 484 -14.09 14.29 -13.84
N PRO A 485 -13.40 13.13 -13.85
CA PRO A 485 -12.75 12.58 -12.67
C PRO A 485 -11.67 13.53 -12.16
N LEU A 486 -11.60 13.66 -10.83
CA LEU A 486 -10.75 14.61 -10.11
C LEU A 486 -9.58 13.93 -9.39
N PHE A 487 -9.79 12.68 -8.96
CA PHE A 487 -8.90 11.97 -8.06
C PHE A 487 -8.36 10.69 -8.71
N ARG A 488 -7.04 10.58 -8.76
CA ARG A 488 -6.33 9.39 -9.25
C ARG A 488 -6.45 8.23 -8.26
N SER A 489 -6.25 7.02 -8.75
CA SER A 489 -6.08 5.85 -7.89
C SER A 489 -4.73 5.82 -7.20
N TYR A 490 -4.62 4.99 -6.17
CA TYR A 490 -3.37 4.61 -5.51
C TYR A 490 -3.38 3.10 -5.24
N VAL A 491 -2.21 2.55 -4.94
CA VAL A 491 -2.12 1.21 -4.38
C VAL A 491 -3.03 1.09 -3.15
N PRO A 492 -3.72 -0.06 -2.95
CA PRO A 492 -4.55 -0.30 -1.76
C PRO A 492 -3.76 -0.04 -0.48
N VAL A 493 -4.37 0.42 0.60
CA VAL A 493 -3.69 0.70 1.89
C VAL A 493 -4.29 -0.12 3.03
N THR A 494 -3.65 -0.17 4.20
CA THR A 494 -4.13 -0.96 5.35
C THR A 494 -5.14 -0.21 6.24
N VAL A 495 -5.39 1.06 5.94
CA VAL A 495 -6.32 1.91 6.69
C VAL A 495 -7.62 2.11 5.92
N PRO A 496 -8.80 2.15 6.58
CA PRO A 496 -10.09 2.17 5.91
C PRO A 496 -10.52 3.57 5.42
N TYR A 497 -9.59 4.53 5.41
CA TYR A 497 -9.87 5.92 5.06
C TYR A 497 -8.89 6.48 4.04
N ARG A 498 -9.35 7.49 3.28
CA ARG A 498 -8.53 8.26 2.35
C ARG A 498 -8.86 9.75 2.44
N TYR A 499 -7.82 10.57 2.40
CA TYR A 499 -7.93 12.02 2.26
C TYR A 499 -7.98 12.42 0.78
N PHE A 500 -8.82 13.41 0.48
CA PHE A 500 -9.03 13.96 -0.86
C PHE A 500 -8.84 15.50 -0.83
N PRO A 501 -7.76 16.02 -1.45
CA PRO A 501 -6.61 15.29 -2.00
C PRO A 501 -5.78 14.63 -0.90
N LYS A 502 -4.70 13.93 -1.26
CA LYS A 502 -3.72 13.37 -0.30
C LYS A 502 -3.42 14.36 0.84
N LEU A 503 -3.38 13.87 2.07
CA LEU A 503 -3.14 14.72 3.25
C LEU A 503 -1.85 15.55 3.13
N THR A 504 -0.79 14.97 2.56
CA THR A 504 0.46 15.67 2.30
C THR A 504 0.31 16.87 1.35
N ASP A 505 -0.60 16.80 0.38
CA ASP A 505 -0.91 17.92 -0.51
C ASP A 505 -1.63 19.03 0.25
N VAL A 506 -2.51 18.68 1.19
CA VAL A 506 -3.18 19.65 2.07
C VAL A 506 -2.18 20.33 3.01
N ILE A 507 -1.28 19.56 3.64
CA ILE A 507 -0.24 20.10 4.54
C ILE A 507 0.70 21.07 3.83
N ASN A 508 1.13 20.71 2.62
CA ASN A 508 2.14 21.47 1.88
C ASN A 508 1.54 22.58 0.99
N GLY A 509 0.22 22.63 0.84
CA GLY A 509 -0.44 23.53 -0.11
C GLY A 509 -0.08 23.20 -1.56
N THR A 510 0.17 21.92 -1.87
CA THR A 510 0.53 21.44 -3.21
C THR A 510 -0.63 20.69 -3.85
N VAL A 511 -0.51 20.39 -5.15
CA VAL A 511 -1.48 19.55 -5.88
C VAL A 511 -0.70 18.50 -6.65
N SER A 512 -0.83 17.24 -6.22
CA SER A 512 -0.34 16.11 -7.02
C SER A 512 -1.15 16.00 -8.32
N LYS A 513 -0.52 15.50 -9.39
CA LYS A 513 -1.24 15.27 -10.66
C LYS A 513 -2.41 14.33 -10.42
N GLY A 514 -3.60 14.75 -10.85
CA GLY A 514 -4.84 14.02 -10.68
C GLY A 514 -5.39 14.05 -9.25
N GLU A 515 -5.14 15.10 -8.46
CA GLU A 515 -5.69 15.27 -7.10
C GLU A 515 -6.33 16.67 -6.93
N VAL A 516 -7.37 16.95 -7.72
CA VAL A 516 -7.98 18.30 -7.77
C VAL A 516 -9.17 18.40 -6.81
N ARG A 517 -9.21 19.44 -5.96
CA ARG A 517 -10.38 19.72 -5.12
C ARG A 517 -11.58 20.15 -5.98
N PRO A 518 -12.80 19.70 -5.68
CA PRO A 518 -13.97 20.14 -6.42
C PRO A 518 -14.25 21.62 -6.15
N SER A 519 -14.24 22.46 -7.19
CA SER A 519 -14.34 23.92 -7.08
C SER A 519 -15.73 24.49 -7.39
N TYR A 520 -16.67 23.65 -7.82
CA TYR A 520 -18.04 24.03 -8.18
C TYR A 520 -19.03 22.93 -7.78
N ALA A 521 -20.33 23.25 -7.83
CA ALA A 521 -21.40 22.32 -7.49
C ALA A 521 -21.39 21.10 -8.42
N ARG A 522 -21.30 19.90 -7.85
CA ARG A 522 -21.30 18.63 -8.58
C ARG A 522 -21.60 17.48 -7.63
N THR A 523 -22.10 16.37 -8.15
CA THR A 523 -22.18 15.11 -7.40
C THR A 523 -21.04 14.21 -7.85
N MET A 524 -20.43 13.51 -6.91
CA MET A 524 -19.35 12.57 -7.14
C MET A 524 -19.67 11.22 -6.51
N GLU A 525 -19.49 10.16 -7.27
CA GLU A 525 -19.63 8.77 -6.85
C GLU A 525 -18.25 8.26 -6.40
N PHE A 526 -18.15 7.74 -5.18
CA PHE A 526 -16.95 7.09 -4.67
C PHE A 526 -17.26 5.64 -4.33
N ARG A 527 -16.27 4.77 -4.54
CA ARG A 527 -16.34 3.37 -4.16
C ARG A 527 -15.21 3.01 -3.21
N LEU A 528 -15.57 2.30 -2.15
CA LEU A 528 -14.64 1.60 -1.28
C LEU A 528 -14.51 0.16 -1.76
N THR A 529 -13.34 -0.23 -2.25
CA THR A 529 -13.01 -1.62 -2.58
C THR A 529 -12.09 -2.21 -1.51
N VAL A 530 -12.41 -3.40 -1.02
CA VAL A 530 -11.65 -4.10 0.03
C VAL A 530 -11.22 -5.47 -0.45
N ARG A 531 -9.96 -5.82 -0.17
CA ARG A 531 -9.32 -7.09 -0.56
C ARG A 531 -8.83 -7.81 0.69
N ASP A 532 -9.00 -9.12 0.74
CA ASP A 532 -8.51 -9.95 1.85
C ASP A 532 -7.07 -10.44 1.68
N ASN A 533 -6.48 -10.27 0.50
CA ASN A 533 -5.11 -10.67 0.18
C ASN A 533 -4.82 -12.17 0.42
N ASN A 534 -5.84 -13.03 0.30
CA ASN A 534 -5.66 -14.48 0.38
C ASN A 534 -4.98 -15.03 -0.89
N ALA A 535 -3.82 -15.67 -0.73
CA ALA A 535 -3.03 -16.18 -1.84
C ALA A 535 -3.73 -17.36 -2.56
N GLY A 536 -3.74 -17.27 -3.89
CA GLY A 536 -4.32 -18.28 -4.77
C GLY A 536 -5.77 -18.00 -5.17
N CYS A 537 -6.55 -17.34 -4.32
CA CYS A 537 -7.93 -16.93 -4.60
C CYS A 537 -8.35 -15.87 -3.56
N ALA A 538 -8.13 -14.60 -3.88
CA ALA A 538 -8.48 -13.51 -2.97
C ALA A 538 -9.95 -13.13 -3.09
N GLY A 539 -10.51 -12.71 -1.97
CA GLY A 539 -11.80 -12.09 -1.86
C GLY A 539 -11.72 -10.59 -2.08
N VAL A 540 -12.62 -10.11 -2.94
CA VAL A 540 -12.77 -8.68 -3.24
C VAL A 540 -14.24 -8.33 -3.17
N ALA A 541 -14.55 -7.27 -2.42
CA ALA A 541 -15.89 -6.72 -2.29
C ALA A 541 -15.84 -5.20 -2.22
N ASN A 542 -16.97 -4.55 -2.37
CA ASN A 542 -17.05 -3.09 -2.42
C ASN A 542 -18.40 -2.57 -1.92
N ASP A 543 -18.43 -1.28 -1.59
CA ASP A 543 -19.64 -0.50 -1.34
C ASP A 543 -19.44 0.94 -1.84
N ASP A 544 -20.53 1.65 -2.11
CA ASP A 544 -20.54 2.99 -2.70
C ASP A 544 -20.94 4.07 -1.69
N ALA A 545 -20.41 5.27 -1.89
CA ALA A 545 -20.78 6.49 -1.18
C ALA A 545 -20.90 7.67 -2.17
N ILE A 546 -21.87 8.54 -1.95
CA ILE A 546 -22.11 9.73 -2.79
C ILE A 546 -21.66 10.98 -2.04
N ILE A 547 -20.85 11.80 -2.72
CA ILE A 547 -20.40 13.10 -2.23
C ILE A 547 -20.95 14.20 -3.12
N THR A 548 -21.88 14.98 -2.60
CA THR A 548 -22.44 16.15 -3.27
C THR A 548 -21.68 17.40 -2.84
N VAL A 549 -21.20 18.18 -3.79
CA VAL A 549 -20.52 19.46 -3.55
C VAL A 549 -21.55 20.56 -3.67
N ASP A 550 -21.75 21.31 -2.59
CA ASP A 550 -22.61 22.49 -2.60
C ASP A 550 -21.86 23.70 -3.20
N GLY A 551 -22.54 24.40 -4.11
CA GLY A 551 -22.00 25.56 -4.80
C GLY A 551 -22.03 26.85 -3.98
N ASN A 552 -22.86 26.90 -2.94
CA ASN A 552 -23.16 28.09 -2.14
C ASN A 552 -22.46 28.13 -0.78
N SER A 553 -21.65 27.11 -0.46
CA SER A 553 -20.81 27.02 0.73
C SER A 553 -19.36 26.77 0.35
N GLY A 554 -18.46 27.11 1.27
CA GLY A 554 -17.02 26.95 1.11
C GLY A 554 -16.31 28.11 0.40
N PRO A 555 -14.97 28.11 0.43
CA PRO A 555 -14.13 27.10 1.08
C PRO A 555 -14.07 27.24 2.61
N PHE A 556 -14.19 26.13 3.33
CA PHE A 556 -13.99 26.07 4.78
C PHE A 556 -12.49 26.06 5.09
N ASN A 557 -12.01 27.03 5.87
CA ASN A 557 -10.59 27.25 6.11
C ASN A 557 -10.27 27.58 7.57
N VAL A 558 -9.22 26.98 8.13
CA VAL A 558 -8.66 27.40 9.42
C VAL A 558 -7.88 28.70 9.22
N THR A 559 -8.27 29.75 9.93
CA THR A 559 -7.73 31.11 9.80
C THR A 559 -6.76 31.50 10.92
N ALA A 560 -6.71 30.74 12.02
CA ALA A 560 -5.67 30.84 13.03
C ALA A 560 -5.40 29.48 13.71
N PRO A 561 -4.13 29.10 13.97
CA PRO A 561 -2.92 29.90 13.74
C PRO A 561 -2.41 29.82 12.28
N THR A 562 -2.13 30.98 11.69
CA THR A 562 -1.59 31.09 10.31
C THR A 562 -0.10 31.45 10.26
N THR A 563 0.52 31.69 11.42
CA THR A 563 1.95 32.00 11.57
C THR A 563 2.61 31.02 12.54
N ALA A 564 3.95 30.94 12.52
CA ALA A 564 4.73 30.08 13.41
C ALA A 564 4.78 30.65 14.85
N VAL A 565 3.65 30.56 15.55
CA VAL A 565 3.51 30.97 16.95
C VAL A 565 4.21 30.00 17.90
N ASN A 566 4.49 30.45 19.12
CA ASN A 566 4.96 29.59 20.20
C ASN A 566 3.94 29.62 21.34
N TRP A 567 3.28 28.48 21.56
CA TRP A 567 2.30 28.29 22.61
C TRP A 567 2.90 27.51 23.77
N ALA A 568 2.63 27.98 24.99
CA ALA A 568 2.99 27.22 26.18
C ALA A 568 2.05 26.01 26.34
N GLY A 569 2.58 24.86 26.72
CA GLY A 569 1.76 23.71 27.11
C GLY A 569 0.88 24.06 28.31
N ASN A 570 -0.32 23.47 28.37
CA ASN A 570 -1.41 23.81 29.30
C ASN A 570 -1.94 25.25 29.20
N SER A 571 -1.51 26.02 28.19
CA SER A 571 -2.09 27.35 27.97
C SER A 571 -3.37 27.26 27.14
N THR A 572 -4.24 28.24 27.38
CA THR A 572 -5.45 28.44 26.60
C THR A 572 -5.14 29.28 25.36
N GLN A 573 -5.58 28.82 24.19
CA GLN A 573 -5.36 29.47 22.90
C GLN A 573 -6.66 29.52 22.11
N THR A 574 -6.79 30.52 21.24
CA THR A 574 -7.95 30.66 20.35
C THR A 574 -7.62 30.10 18.97
N VAL A 575 -8.46 29.19 18.49
CA VAL A 575 -8.44 28.65 17.13
C VAL A 575 -9.61 29.26 16.37
N THR A 576 -9.38 29.78 15.17
CA THR A 576 -10.43 30.39 14.34
C THR A 576 -10.49 29.76 12.96
N TRP A 577 -11.66 29.77 12.35
CA TRP A 577 -11.91 29.29 11.00
C TRP A 577 -13.03 30.07 10.32
N ASP A 578 -13.09 30.00 8.99
CA ASP A 578 -14.21 30.49 8.20
C ASP A 578 -15.32 29.42 8.16
N VAL A 579 -16.47 29.72 8.76
CA VAL A 579 -17.65 28.85 8.74
C VAL A 579 -18.14 28.63 7.31
N ALA A 580 -17.94 29.60 6.40
CA ALA A 580 -18.19 29.48 4.97
C ALA A 580 -19.56 28.88 4.60
N ASN A 581 -20.62 29.29 5.30
CA ASN A 581 -22.01 28.83 5.10
C ASN A 581 -22.21 27.30 5.32
N THR A 582 -21.29 26.62 6.01
CA THR A 582 -21.35 25.15 6.21
C THR A 582 -22.37 24.70 7.26
N THR A 583 -22.83 25.58 8.14
CA THR A 583 -23.90 25.31 9.11
C THR A 583 -25.28 25.29 8.47
N ALA A 584 -25.45 25.93 7.32
CA ALA A 584 -26.73 25.99 6.61
C ALA A 584 -26.99 24.71 5.79
N PHE A 585 -28.26 24.42 5.53
CA PHE A 585 -28.66 23.40 4.57
C PHE A 585 -28.15 23.78 3.16
N PRO A 586 -27.61 22.84 2.35
CA PRO A 586 -27.61 21.38 2.54
C PRO A 586 -26.41 20.77 3.28
N VAL A 587 -25.35 21.54 3.60
CA VAL A 587 -24.16 20.99 4.28
C VAL A 587 -24.46 20.60 5.73
N ASN A 588 -25.20 21.44 6.45
CA ASN A 588 -25.77 21.18 7.78
C ASN A 588 -24.76 20.68 8.84
N ALA A 589 -23.53 21.21 8.83
CA ALA A 589 -22.50 20.89 9.81
C ALA A 589 -22.56 21.89 10.98
N ALA A 590 -23.40 21.60 11.97
CA ALA A 590 -23.62 22.47 13.14
C ALA A 590 -22.45 22.50 14.13
N THR A 591 -21.63 21.43 14.16
CA THR A 591 -20.54 21.24 15.10
C THR A 591 -19.26 20.76 14.42
N VAL A 592 -18.13 21.07 15.04
CA VAL A 592 -16.79 20.66 14.61
C VAL A 592 -16.00 20.02 15.76
N ASN A 593 -14.96 19.29 15.40
CA ASN A 593 -13.94 18.74 16.28
C ASN A 593 -12.60 19.41 15.97
N ILE A 594 -11.82 19.71 17.02
CA ILE A 594 -10.49 20.32 16.91
C ILE A 594 -9.43 19.31 17.34
N TYR A 595 -8.56 18.95 16.41
CA TYR A 595 -7.47 17.99 16.62
C TYR A 595 -6.10 18.67 16.58
N LEU A 596 -5.16 18.11 17.35
CA LEU A 596 -3.74 18.44 17.33
C LEU A 596 -2.94 17.32 16.67
N SER A 597 -2.07 17.73 15.75
CA SER A 597 -0.92 16.97 15.29
C SER A 597 0.34 17.52 15.95
N THR A 598 1.32 16.64 16.19
CA THR A 598 2.66 17.00 16.69
C THR A 598 3.78 16.59 15.73
N ASP A 599 3.42 16.06 14.56
CA ASP A 599 4.31 15.47 13.55
C ASP A 599 4.23 16.18 12.18
N GLY A 600 3.86 17.47 12.20
CA GLY A 600 3.80 18.31 11.00
C GLY A 600 2.49 18.19 10.23
N GLY A 601 1.46 17.57 10.81
CA GLY A 601 0.15 17.34 10.20
C GLY A 601 -0.02 15.95 9.58
N LEU A 602 0.96 15.04 9.74
CA LEU A 602 0.90 13.70 9.15
C LEU A 602 -0.12 12.81 9.86
N THR A 603 -0.27 12.97 11.18
CA THR A 603 -1.28 12.28 11.99
C THR A 603 -1.98 13.24 12.95
N TYR A 604 -3.23 12.92 13.32
CA TYR A 604 -4.05 13.71 14.25
C TYR A 604 -4.60 12.86 15.41
N PRO A 605 -3.74 12.28 16.25
CA PRO A 605 -4.17 11.36 17.32
C PRO A 605 -4.80 12.07 18.52
N THR A 606 -4.63 13.39 18.66
CA THR A 606 -5.07 14.13 19.85
C THR A 606 -6.29 14.97 19.53
N LEU A 607 -7.46 14.57 20.04
CA LEU A 607 -8.66 15.41 20.06
C LEU A 607 -8.53 16.42 21.21
N ILE A 608 -8.46 17.73 20.89
CA ILE A 608 -8.35 18.78 21.91
C ILE A 608 -9.74 19.23 22.37
N LEU A 609 -10.69 19.36 21.44
CA LEU A 609 -12.04 19.79 21.73
C LEU A 609 -13.03 19.08 20.79
N ALA A 610 -14.04 18.45 21.38
CA ALA A 610 -15.06 17.69 20.67
C ALA A 610 -16.38 18.45 20.60
N SER A 611 -17.17 18.21 19.55
CA SER A 611 -18.58 18.59 19.44
C SER A 611 -18.86 20.08 19.74
N THR A 612 -17.97 20.97 19.30
CA THR A 612 -18.07 22.41 19.58
C THR A 612 -18.82 23.12 18.45
N PRO A 613 -19.58 24.20 18.72
CA PRO A 613 -20.28 24.95 17.69
C PRO A 613 -19.40 25.31 16.48
N ASN A 614 -19.96 25.16 15.28
CA ASN A 614 -19.32 25.63 14.05
C ASN A 614 -19.62 27.13 13.84
N ASP A 615 -19.13 27.98 14.73
CA ASP A 615 -19.39 29.43 14.75
C ASP A 615 -18.18 30.31 14.38
N GLY A 616 -17.04 29.68 14.09
CA GLY A 616 -15.84 30.30 13.53
C GLY A 616 -14.72 30.56 14.53
N SER A 617 -14.93 30.31 15.82
CA SER A 617 -13.88 30.53 16.83
C SER A 617 -14.13 29.75 18.10
N GLU A 618 -13.11 29.01 18.56
CA GLU A 618 -13.17 28.32 19.84
C GLU A 618 -11.89 28.47 20.66
N THR A 619 -12.07 28.39 21.97
CA THR A 619 -10.99 28.48 22.94
C THR A 619 -10.60 27.09 23.41
N VAL A 620 -9.35 26.69 23.15
CA VAL A 620 -8.84 25.35 23.41
C VAL A 620 -7.68 25.37 24.40
N THR A 621 -7.55 24.32 25.21
CA THR A 621 -6.37 24.12 26.06
C THR A 621 -5.36 23.26 25.35
N ILE A 622 -4.15 23.80 25.12
CA ILE A 622 -3.11 23.10 24.38
C ILE A 622 -2.45 22.04 25.28
N PRO A 623 -2.41 20.76 24.85
CA PRO A 623 -1.72 19.70 25.58
C PRO A 623 -0.27 20.05 25.90
N ASN A 624 0.22 19.61 27.06
CA ASN A 624 1.57 19.90 27.53
C ASN A 624 2.67 19.03 26.89
N VAL A 625 2.84 19.18 25.59
CA VAL A 625 3.81 18.45 24.77
C VAL A 625 4.88 19.40 24.26
N ASN A 626 6.07 18.88 23.95
CA ASN A 626 7.14 19.68 23.32
C ASN A 626 7.25 19.31 21.84
N THR A 627 6.96 20.24 20.94
CA THR A 627 7.11 20.02 19.49
C THR A 627 7.25 21.35 18.74
N THR A 628 7.98 21.35 17.64
CA THR A 628 8.08 22.47 16.69
C THR A 628 7.23 22.25 15.43
N GLN A 629 6.52 21.12 15.35
CA GLN A 629 5.79 20.66 14.18
C GLN A 629 4.29 20.54 14.48
N ALA A 630 3.74 21.40 15.34
CA ALA A 630 2.34 21.31 15.69
C ALA A 630 1.43 21.81 14.54
N ARG A 631 0.30 21.13 14.34
CA ARG A 631 -0.78 21.55 13.44
C ARG A 631 -2.14 21.37 14.10
N ILE A 632 -3.07 22.26 13.80
CA ILE A 632 -4.47 22.16 14.15
C ILE A 632 -5.27 21.74 12.92
N MET A 633 -6.12 20.75 13.10
CA MET A 633 -7.19 20.41 12.17
C MET A 633 -8.53 20.76 12.79
N VAL A 634 -9.38 21.44 12.04
CA VAL A 634 -10.80 21.60 12.35
C VAL A 634 -11.58 20.73 11.37
N ALA A 635 -12.32 19.76 11.88
CA ALA A 635 -13.07 18.79 11.08
C ALA A 635 -14.54 18.83 11.47
N ALA A 636 -15.45 18.75 10.49
CA ALA A 636 -16.86 18.63 10.78
C ALA A 636 -17.14 17.35 11.58
N GLU A 637 -18.03 17.40 12.57
CA GLU A 637 -18.32 16.23 13.41
C GLU A 637 -19.20 15.21 12.69
N THR A 638 -20.25 15.69 12.01
CA THR A 638 -21.25 14.85 11.34
C THR A 638 -21.08 14.81 9.81
N ASN A 639 -19.96 15.32 9.30
CA ASN A 639 -19.66 15.45 7.88
C ASN A 639 -18.17 15.13 7.63
N VAL A 640 -17.76 14.97 6.37
CA VAL A 640 -16.44 14.45 5.99
C VAL A 640 -15.41 15.53 5.66
N PHE A 641 -15.81 16.79 5.62
CA PHE A 641 -14.91 17.89 5.29
C PHE A 641 -14.10 18.36 6.50
N TYR A 642 -12.90 18.89 6.24
CA TYR A 642 -12.01 19.42 7.25
C TYR A 642 -11.12 20.52 6.67
N ASN A 643 -10.34 21.19 7.51
CA ASN A 643 -9.22 22.00 7.06
C ASN A 643 -8.08 21.99 8.10
N ILE A 644 -6.86 22.30 7.65
CA ILE A 644 -5.65 22.29 8.46
C ILE A 644 -5.01 23.68 8.38
N ASN A 645 -4.51 24.14 9.51
CA ASN A 645 -3.81 25.41 9.57
C ASN A 645 -2.51 25.40 8.70
N PRO A 646 -2.19 26.49 7.98
CA PRO A 646 -1.21 26.45 6.88
C PRO A 646 0.26 26.39 7.32
N ILE A 647 0.61 26.75 8.57
CA ILE A 647 2.00 26.77 9.05
C ILE A 647 2.21 25.95 10.34
N ASN A 648 3.38 25.28 10.48
CA ASN A 648 3.77 24.61 11.72
C ASN A 648 3.90 25.65 12.83
N PHE A 649 3.41 25.35 14.03
CA PHE A 649 3.69 26.16 15.21
C PHE A 649 4.42 25.35 16.29
N THR A 650 4.98 26.04 17.27
CA THR A 650 5.72 25.44 18.38
C THR A 650 4.82 25.34 19.61
N ILE A 651 4.85 24.19 20.27
CA ILE A 651 4.36 24.02 21.64
C ILE A 651 5.56 23.80 22.53
N THR A 652 5.79 24.75 23.45
CA THR A 652 6.83 24.63 24.47
C THR A 652 6.21 24.00 25.71
N GLN A 653 6.67 22.81 26.07
CA GLN A 653 6.23 22.15 27.30
C GLN A 653 6.53 23.05 28.51
N THR A 654 5.52 23.27 29.35
CA THR A 654 5.69 23.94 30.64
C THR A 654 5.90 22.89 31.72
N LEU A 655 7.00 23.00 32.44
CA LEU A 655 7.19 22.19 33.64
C LEU A 655 6.31 22.81 34.73
N GLY A 656 5.36 22.02 35.25
CA GLY A 656 4.53 22.43 36.37
C GLY A 656 5.38 22.52 37.63
N VAL A 657 6.05 23.65 37.83
CA VAL A 657 6.51 24.05 39.16
C VAL A 657 5.67 25.25 39.53
N ASN A 658 4.64 25.04 40.34
CA ASN A 658 4.16 26.10 41.20
C ASN A 658 5.27 26.38 42.22
N GLU A 659 6.40 26.95 41.78
CA GLU A 659 7.20 27.76 42.69
C GLU A 659 6.32 28.96 42.99
N THR A 660 5.69 28.89 44.16
CA THR A 660 5.05 30.04 44.78
C THR A 660 6.06 31.19 44.70
N SER A 661 5.74 32.20 43.90
CA SER A 661 6.35 33.51 43.94
C SER A 661 6.15 34.11 45.33
N ALA A 662 6.90 33.63 46.30
CA ALA A 662 6.87 34.05 47.69
C ALA A 662 8.29 34.40 48.13
N ASN A 663 8.59 35.70 47.99
CA ASN A 663 9.66 36.44 48.66
C ASN A 663 11.11 36.13 48.27
N LYS A 664 11.75 37.13 47.66
CA LYS A 664 13.21 37.37 47.71
C LYS A 664 13.74 37.05 49.12
N ASP A 665 14.85 36.32 49.18
CA ASP A 665 15.42 35.75 50.42
C ASP A 665 15.44 36.73 51.61
N VAL A 666 14.59 36.45 52.60
CA VAL A 666 14.46 37.23 53.84
C VAL A 666 15.65 36.99 54.78
N PHE A 667 16.36 35.87 54.63
CA PHE A 667 17.59 35.54 55.35
C PHE A 667 18.51 34.61 54.56
N VAL A 668 19.79 34.57 54.96
CA VAL A 668 20.82 33.64 54.47
C VAL A 668 21.44 32.87 55.63
N VAL A 669 21.86 31.62 55.37
CA VAL A 669 22.54 30.76 56.34
C VAL A 669 24.00 30.54 55.93
N TYR A 670 24.94 30.79 56.83
CA TYR A 670 26.37 30.66 56.55
C TYR A 670 27.24 30.38 57.80
N PRO A 671 28.48 29.90 57.64
CA PRO A 671 28.97 29.26 56.43
C PRO A 671 28.16 27.98 56.15
N ASN A 672 28.07 27.61 54.88
CA ASN A 672 27.43 26.37 54.46
C ASN A 672 28.23 25.84 53.26
N PRO A 673 29.12 24.84 53.45
CA PRO A 673 29.29 24.01 54.65
C PRO A 673 29.90 24.71 55.88
N SER A 674 29.72 24.15 57.09
CA SER A 674 30.19 24.73 58.36
C SER A 674 30.88 23.71 59.27
N LYS A 675 31.85 24.16 60.06
CA LYS A 675 32.49 23.39 61.13
C LYS A 675 31.67 23.32 62.44
N GLY A 676 30.34 23.46 62.33
CA GLY A 676 29.42 23.43 63.46
C GLY A 676 28.86 24.78 63.91
N LEU A 677 29.30 25.92 63.36
CA LEU A 677 28.71 27.22 63.66
C LEU A 677 27.63 27.58 62.62
N LEU A 678 26.38 27.69 63.07
CA LEU A 678 25.25 28.06 62.23
C LEU A 678 24.95 29.55 62.41
N ASN A 679 25.16 30.37 61.38
CA ASN A 679 24.71 31.77 61.38
C ASN A 679 23.50 31.94 60.48
N VAL A 680 22.49 32.66 60.97
CA VAL A 680 21.30 33.06 60.22
C VAL A 680 21.25 34.58 60.18
N LYS A 681 21.44 35.17 58.99
CA LYS A 681 21.45 36.63 58.80
C LYS A 681 20.24 37.09 58.02
N PHE A 682 19.50 38.03 58.58
CA PHE A 682 18.27 38.56 58.00
C PHE A 682 18.53 39.84 57.22
N THR A 683 17.87 39.99 56.07
CA THR A 683 18.01 41.15 55.20
C THR A 683 17.18 42.34 55.75
N ASN A 684 15.91 42.10 56.11
CA ASN A 684 14.93 43.17 56.41
C ASN A 684 14.06 42.95 57.67
N SER A 685 14.41 42.03 58.59
CA SER A 685 13.61 41.76 59.80
C SER A 685 14.35 42.11 61.09
N ASN A 686 13.62 42.65 62.07
CA ASN A 686 14.03 42.81 63.47
C ASN A 686 13.12 41.99 64.42
N GLU A 687 12.36 41.04 63.87
CA GLU A 687 11.42 40.22 64.65
C GLU A 687 12.14 39.15 65.47
N VAL A 688 11.47 38.73 66.54
CA VAL A 688 11.83 37.53 67.29
C VAL A 688 11.58 36.30 66.41
N TYR A 689 12.49 35.34 66.43
CA TYR A 689 12.39 34.14 65.59
C TYR A 689 12.85 32.88 66.35
N ASP A 690 12.34 31.74 65.91
CA ASP A 690 12.66 30.42 66.40
C ASP A 690 13.52 29.68 65.37
N ILE A 691 14.46 28.89 65.85
CA ILE A 691 15.23 27.96 65.03
C ILE A 691 14.99 26.54 65.51
N THR A 692 14.82 25.66 64.54
CA THR A 692 14.67 24.23 64.75
C THR A 692 15.51 23.50 63.70
N VAL A 693 16.36 22.58 64.12
CA VAL A 693 17.24 21.82 63.24
C VAL A 693 16.89 20.34 63.33
N TYR A 694 16.71 19.73 62.16
CA TYR A 694 16.44 18.31 62.01
C TYR A 694 17.61 17.64 61.27
N ASP A 695 17.91 16.38 61.60
CA ASP A 695 18.77 15.56 60.75
C ASP A 695 18.00 15.08 59.48
N VAL A 696 18.71 14.45 58.54
CA VAL A 696 18.11 13.92 57.30
C VAL A 696 16.99 12.90 57.50
N SER A 697 16.90 12.25 58.66
CA SER A 697 15.82 11.32 58.99
C SER A 697 14.56 12.03 59.51
N GLY A 698 14.62 13.35 59.69
CA GLY A 698 13.54 14.17 60.25
C GLY A 698 13.54 14.20 61.78
N LYS A 699 14.56 13.65 62.45
CA LYS A 699 14.68 13.71 63.91
C LYS A 699 15.11 15.11 64.33
N LEU A 700 14.42 15.68 65.32
CA LEU A 700 14.77 16.96 65.93
C LEU A 700 16.09 16.84 66.69
N VAL A 701 17.09 17.64 66.31
CA VAL A 701 18.44 17.61 66.92
C VAL A 701 18.79 18.90 67.66
N PHE A 702 18.16 20.03 67.32
CA PHE A 702 18.34 21.29 68.03
C PHE A 702 17.08 22.16 67.91
N THR A 703 16.74 22.90 68.96
CA THR A 703 15.73 23.96 68.88
C THR A 703 16.03 25.07 69.86
N GLN A 704 15.76 26.30 69.45
CA GLN A 704 15.86 27.47 70.30
C GLN A 704 14.82 28.49 69.87
N ALA A 705 13.95 28.87 70.81
CA ALA A 705 12.87 29.80 70.58
C ALA A 705 13.19 31.20 71.09
N ASN A 706 12.43 32.18 70.62
CA ASN A 706 12.48 33.58 71.05
C ASN A 706 13.84 34.28 70.84
N ASN A 707 14.57 33.95 69.77
CA ASN A 707 15.85 34.57 69.46
C ASN A 707 15.68 36.02 69.03
N LYS A 708 16.51 36.91 69.57
CA LYS A 708 16.61 38.31 69.15
C LYS A 708 17.85 38.49 68.30
N LEU A 709 17.72 39.29 67.24
CA LEU A 709 18.85 39.58 66.37
C LEU A 709 19.85 40.53 67.05
N ASN A 710 21.14 40.25 66.85
CA ASN A 710 22.20 41.16 67.24
C ASN A 710 22.23 42.41 66.32
N HIS A 711 23.05 43.41 66.66
CA HIS A 711 23.17 44.66 65.88
C HIS A 711 23.37 44.42 64.36
N ASP A 712 24.07 43.35 63.99
CA ASP A 712 24.36 42.99 62.60
C ASP A 712 23.29 42.08 61.95
N LYS A 713 22.08 42.05 62.53
CA LYS A 713 20.92 41.23 62.09
C LYS A 713 21.24 39.75 61.89
N THR A 714 22.15 39.23 62.71
CA THR A 714 22.62 37.84 62.64
C THR A 714 22.42 37.16 63.97
N GLY A 715 21.89 35.94 63.95
CA GLY A 715 21.94 35.03 65.09
C GLY A 715 22.87 33.87 64.82
N SER A 716 23.66 33.50 65.82
CA SER A 716 24.70 32.49 65.74
C SER A 716 24.46 31.39 66.75
N PHE A 717 24.55 30.14 66.31
CA PHE A 717 24.25 28.95 67.10
C PHE A 717 25.41 27.97 66.98
N ASP A 718 26.01 27.59 68.12
CA ASP A 718 27.08 26.60 68.17
C ASP A 718 26.48 25.19 68.22
N LEU A 719 26.57 24.50 67.09
CA LEU A 719 26.13 23.14 66.86
C LEU A 719 27.34 22.21 66.63
N SER A 720 28.52 22.55 67.18
CA SER A 720 29.75 21.75 67.10
C SER A 720 29.62 20.35 67.70
N HIS A 721 28.62 20.10 68.55
CA HIS A 721 28.31 18.78 69.11
C HIS A 721 27.58 17.82 68.15
N LEU A 722 27.00 18.30 67.04
CA LEU A 722 26.35 17.44 66.04
C LEU A 722 27.37 16.55 65.30
N VAL A 723 26.95 15.48 64.65
CA VAL A 723 27.85 14.70 63.78
C VAL A 723 28.02 15.39 62.41
N GLN A 724 29.04 15.02 61.64
CA GLN A 724 29.16 15.48 60.25
C GLN A 724 27.99 14.96 59.43
N GLY A 725 27.39 15.81 58.60
CA GLY A 725 26.24 15.43 57.79
C GLY A 725 25.35 16.60 57.36
N ASP A 726 24.27 16.23 56.67
CA ASP A 726 23.25 17.16 56.18
C ASP A 726 22.17 17.40 57.24
N TYR A 727 21.76 18.65 57.39
CA TYR A 727 20.71 19.07 58.33
C TYR A 727 19.70 19.98 57.65
N LEU A 728 18.45 19.96 58.13
CA LEU A 728 17.39 20.87 57.74
C LEU A 728 17.17 21.90 58.85
N VAL A 729 17.49 23.16 58.56
CA VAL A 729 17.30 24.29 59.47
C VAL A 729 16.00 24.98 59.12
N LYS A 730 15.04 24.92 60.03
CA LYS A 730 13.76 25.62 59.96
C LYS A 730 13.84 26.90 60.79
N VAL A 731 13.57 28.03 60.16
CA VAL A 731 13.50 29.35 60.78
C VAL A 731 12.06 29.83 60.74
N LYS A 732 11.51 30.18 61.90
CA LYS A 732 10.12 30.64 62.02
C LYS A 732 10.05 31.98 62.76
N SER A 733 9.45 33.00 62.16
CA SER A 733 9.04 34.24 62.82
C SER A 733 7.53 34.42 62.69
N LYS A 734 6.98 35.55 63.17
CA LYS A 734 5.55 35.85 63.09
C LYS A 734 5.00 35.79 61.65
N ASN A 735 5.81 36.23 60.67
CA ASN A 735 5.41 36.37 59.27
C ASN A 735 6.23 35.50 58.31
N LEU A 736 7.10 34.64 58.82
CA LEU A 736 8.02 33.84 58.02
C LEU A 736 8.14 32.42 58.57
N GLU A 737 8.06 31.42 57.70
CA GLU A 737 8.42 30.05 58.03
C GLU A 737 9.16 29.47 56.81
N LYS A 738 10.47 29.21 56.93
CA LYS A 738 11.29 28.70 55.83
C LYS A 738 12.28 27.65 56.34
N THR A 739 12.48 26.61 55.55
CA THR A 739 13.44 25.53 55.82
C THR A 739 14.56 25.58 54.78
N ILE A 740 15.81 25.46 55.22
CA ILE A 740 17.00 25.45 54.36
C ILE A 740 17.93 24.31 54.74
N LYS A 741 18.64 23.76 53.75
CA LYS A 741 19.68 22.75 53.98
C LYS A 741 20.96 23.41 54.51
N TRP A 742 21.52 22.88 55.59
CA TRP A 742 22.82 23.27 56.15
C TRP A 742 23.70 22.04 56.32
N ILE A 743 24.95 22.12 55.87
CA ILE A 743 25.90 21.01 55.84
C ILE A 743 26.92 21.24 56.95
N LYS A 744 27.08 20.24 57.83
CA LYS A 744 28.14 20.22 58.83
C LYS A 744 29.29 19.34 58.35
N GLU A 745 30.47 19.96 58.21
CA GLU A 745 31.75 19.32 57.92
C GLU A 745 32.56 19.02 59.17
#